data_AF-A0A8H7LN14-F1
#
_entry.id   AF-A0A8H7LN14-F1
#
_cell.length_a   1.000
_cell.length_b   1.000
_cell.length_c   1.000
_cell.angle_alpha   90.00
_cell.angle_beta   90.00
_cell.angle_gamma   90.00
#
_symmetry.space_group_name_H-M   'P 1'
#
loop_
_entity.id
_entity.type
_entity.pdbx_description
1 polymer ?
#
loop_
_entity_poly.entity_id
_entity_poly.type
_entity_poly.pdbx_seq_one_letter_code
_entity_poly.pdbx_strand_id
1 'polypeptide(L)'
;MAYVFKRGKRIGAFTIQRKERVAFDKITARITKLCYGLDRNHVDPIEVTKKVIAGVYAGVTTVELDNLASETAAYLTTKHPDYAILAARIAISNLHKETRKNFSAVIADLYNYVNPKNGRPAGMISKETYEIVQENAAALDSAMIYERDFHYNFFGFKTLERSYLLRINGRVAERPQHMLMRVAVGIHGRNIDRAIETYNLMSERYFTHASPTLFNAGTPHPQLSSCFLVAMKDDSIDGIYDTLKTCAMISKTAGGIGLHIHNIRATGSYIAGTNGYSNGIVPMLRAYDATARYVDQGGNKRPGAFAIYLEPWHADVFEFLDLRKNHGKEEVRARDLFYALWIPDLFMQRIEEDGDWTLFCPNEAPGLADVHGAAFVELYTKYEKEGRGRKTIKAQKLWYAILDAQIETGGPFMLYKDAANAKSNQQNLGTIKSSNLCTEIIEYSAPDEVAVCNLASIALPTFIVNDPAAPHGKRYDFKKLHEVTKVVANNLNTIIDVNYYPVPEARNSNMRHRPIGIGVQGLADAFMCLKMPFESPEARELNLLIFETIYHAAVEASVEMAEAQGPYSTFQGSPASQGKLQFDLWGVTPSGLWEWEDLKAKVVRTGLRNSLLLAPMPTASTSQILGFNECFEPYTSNIYTRRVLAGEFQVVCPWLLRDLVSLGLWDDDMKNMIIASGGSIQNINGIPDDTKAIYKTVWEISQKTVLNLAADRGAFICQSQSLNVHLQSPNARQLTSMHFYGWKKGLKTGMYYLRTRPAAQAIQFTVDQSVIKQANAAKKAATATPIKPEANKEAVVSSLAAASNVSLAPTSTDPTATPTIAALRNLSLADSGAPSPAISTAAVNGSSLSLPISSSAGTPSVAETAPTTLSTSEGASTPSTQTPAQIDPEYAAALERQRQRELEQAKLYCSLENKEAYEKDSHHSPDYNFNERSQADIPQTSRPVAASDNATSPPGALDPVAADPHPTLKWAYIITSPFRSHIGVALQYLIPMPVPPDVPTPNPRRRRRGATAAVVAAPVQHVIMPVAVTTIPDQCQRRLTILLCLPPAIVWVLTLIGSIILAPPVVPVDPTHALDVVNEAIGHVSANAAIGDPEFCVVHAGLKLVEVVCNASYELPGSGL
;
A
#
# COMPACT_ATOMS: atom_id res chain seq x y z
N MET A 1 -47.41 13.17 13.27
CA MET A 1 -46.23 14.03 13.06
C MET A 1 -44.96 13.25 13.37
N ALA A 2 -43.93 13.35 12.55
CA ALA A 2 -42.63 12.71 12.84
C ALA A 2 -41.90 13.39 14.01
N TYR A 3 -41.15 12.57 14.76
CA TYR A 3 -40.35 12.99 15.90
C TYR A 3 -38.98 12.32 15.88
N VAL A 4 -37.99 12.99 16.45
CA VAL A 4 -36.62 12.52 16.61
C VAL A 4 -36.28 12.29 18.07
N PHE A 5 -35.43 11.32 18.35
CA PHE A 5 -34.81 11.16 19.67
C PHE A 5 -33.46 11.87 19.73
N LYS A 6 -33.35 12.86 20.63
CA LYS A 6 -32.06 13.48 20.96
C LYS A 6 -31.19 12.50 21.74
N ARG A 7 -29.87 12.58 21.47
CA ARG A 7 -28.80 11.97 22.28
C ARG A 7 -29.11 12.19 23.76
N GLY A 8 -29.36 11.09 24.48
CA GLY A 8 -29.80 11.17 25.87
C GLY A 8 -28.65 11.46 26.82
N LYS A 9 -28.92 12.17 27.92
CA LYS A 9 -27.97 12.19 29.05
C LYS A 9 -28.00 10.80 29.70
N ARG A 10 -26.82 10.19 29.87
CA ARG A 10 -26.65 9.06 30.79
C ARG A 10 -26.81 9.56 32.23
N ILE A 11 -27.65 8.88 32.99
CA ILE A 11 -27.82 9.08 34.44
C ILE A 11 -27.82 7.69 35.06
N GLY A 12 -26.69 7.29 35.64
CA GLY A 12 -26.43 5.90 36.02
C GLY A 12 -26.53 4.95 34.82
N ALA A 13 -27.26 3.84 34.99
CA ALA A 13 -27.52 2.86 33.94
C ALA A 13 -28.50 3.35 32.85
N PHE A 14 -29.30 4.38 33.13
CA PHE A 14 -30.39 4.83 32.26
C PHE A 14 -29.94 5.93 31.29
N THR A 15 -30.49 5.91 30.07
CA THR A 15 -30.25 6.94 29.04
C THR A 15 -31.56 7.63 28.70
N ILE A 16 -31.80 8.81 29.26
CA ILE A 16 -33.06 9.55 29.05
C ILE A 16 -32.97 10.29 27.70
N GLN A 17 -33.56 9.69 26.66
CA GLN A 17 -33.64 10.29 25.33
C GLN A 17 -34.79 11.30 25.24
N ARG A 18 -34.48 12.56 24.90
CA ARG A 18 -35.50 13.61 24.77
C ARG A 18 -36.13 13.58 23.37
N LYS A 19 -37.44 13.33 23.32
CA LYS A 19 -38.27 13.45 22.11
C LYS A 19 -38.35 14.92 21.67
N GLU A 20 -38.14 15.21 20.37
CA GLU A 20 -38.39 16.51 19.75
C GLU A 20 -39.13 16.31 18.41
N ARG A 21 -39.99 17.27 18.01
CA ARG A 21 -40.64 17.27 16.69
C ARG A 21 -39.61 17.52 15.59
N VAL A 22 -39.69 16.80 14.47
CA VAL A 22 -38.90 17.10 13.26
C VAL A 22 -39.28 18.49 12.76
N ALA A 23 -38.29 19.37 12.61
CA ALA A 23 -38.48 20.75 12.18
C ALA A 23 -37.47 21.11 11.07
N PHE A 24 -38.00 21.56 9.93
CA PHE A 24 -37.24 21.86 8.72
C PHE A 24 -36.11 22.86 8.99
N ASP A 25 -36.45 23.97 9.66
CA ASP A 25 -35.56 25.12 9.86
C ASP A 25 -34.40 24.78 10.80
N LYS A 26 -34.63 23.88 11.78
CA LYS A 26 -33.57 23.40 12.69
C LYS A 26 -32.53 22.54 11.98
N ILE A 27 -32.94 21.77 10.97
CA ILE A 27 -32.02 20.97 10.14
C ILE A 27 -31.30 21.89 9.17
N THR A 28 -32.03 22.75 8.45
CA THR A 28 -31.49 23.72 7.49
C THR A 28 -30.47 24.66 8.13
N ALA A 29 -30.79 25.27 9.28
CA ALA A 29 -29.88 26.18 9.99
C ALA A 29 -28.59 25.48 10.44
N ARG A 30 -28.68 24.21 10.85
CA ARG A 30 -27.49 23.41 11.19
C ARG A 30 -26.60 23.15 9.98
N ILE A 31 -27.18 22.73 8.85
CA ILE A 31 -26.42 22.44 7.62
C ILE A 31 -25.81 23.75 7.08
N THR A 32 -26.58 24.85 7.10
CA THR A 32 -26.12 26.20 6.71
C THR A 32 -24.90 26.64 7.52
N LYS A 33 -24.88 26.40 8.85
CA LYS A 33 -23.70 26.72 9.69
C LYS A 33 -22.42 25.95 9.30
N LEU A 34 -22.54 24.83 8.58
CA LEU A 34 -21.39 24.05 8.08
C LEU A 34 -20.95 24.45 6.66
N CYS A 35 -21.65 25.38 6.00
CA CYS A 35 -21.37 25.84 4.63
C CYS A 35 -20.38 27.03 4.55
N TYR A 36 -19.63 27.32 5.60
CA TYR A 36 -18.66 28.43 5.62
C TYR A 36 -17.55 28.22 4.56
N GLY A 37 -17.30 29.23 3.73
CA GLY A 37 -16.28 29.14 2.67
C GLY A 37 -16.53 28.06 1.61
N LEU A 38 -17.77 27.59 1.45
CA LEU A 38 -18.21 26.78 0.30
C LEU A 38 -18.97 27.68 -0.68
N ASP A 39 -18.97 27.34 -1.97
CA ASP A 39 -19.71 28.13 -2.95
C ASP A 39 -21.22 28.12 -2.68
N ARG A 40 -21.76 29.30 -2.34
CA ARG A 40 -23.18 29.50 -1.98
C ARG A 40 -24.11 29.55 -3.20
N ASN A 41 -23.57 29.69 -4.42
CA ASN A 41 -24.35 29.63 -5.66
C ASN A 41 -24.70 28.17 -6.01
N HIS A 42 -23.80 27.24 -5.68
CA HIS A 42 -23.93 25.82 -6.02
C HIS A 42 -24.31 24.91 -4.83
N VAL A 43 -24.00 25.29 -3.58
CA VAL A 43 -24.27 24.48 -2.38
C VAL A 43 -25.48 24.99 -1.60
N ASP A 44 -26.66 24.45 -1.92
CA ASP A 44 -27.91 24.71 -1.21
C ASP A 44 -28.15 23.75 -0.02
N PRO A 45 -28.26 24.24 1.23
CA PRO A 45 -28.68 23.47 2.41
C PRO A 45 -30.16 23.06 2.41
N ILE A 46 -31.01 23.78 1.66
CA ILE A 46 -32.45 23.57 1.61
C ILE A 46 -32.76 22.30 0.80
N GLU A 47 -32.10 22.06 -0.34
CA GLU A 47 -32.16 20.80 -1.09
C GLU A 47 -31.75 19.61 -0.22
N VAL A 48 -30.63 19.70 0.50
CA VAL A 48 -30.19 18.64 1.42
C VAL A 48 -31.27 18.37 2.47
N THR A 49 -31.82 19.43 3.08
CA THR A 49 -32.86 19.28 4.12
C THR A 49 -34.15 18.65 3.57
N LYS A 50 -34.60 19.07 2.38
CA LYS A 50 -35.75 18.47 1.69
C LYS A 50 -35.56 16.97 1.46
N LYS A 51 -34.41 16.56 0.91
CA LYS A 51 -34.07 15.16 0.63
C LYS A 51 -33.92 14.32 1.91
N VAL A 52 -33.29 14.86 2.95
CA VAL A 52 -33.19 14.20 4.27
C VAL A 52 -34.56 13.94 4.88
N ILE A 53 -35.46 14.94 4.87
CA ILE A 53 -36.79 14.79 5.48
C ILE A 53 -37.66 13.76 4.74
N ALA A 54 -37.49 13.61 3.42
CA ALA A 54 -38.17 12.56 2.66
C ALA A 54 -37.75 11.13 3.10
N GLY A 55 -36.53 10.96 3.62
CA GLY A 55 -36.02 9.69 4.17
C GLY A 55 -36.24 9.48 5.67
N VAL A 56 -36.95 10.38 6.37
CA VAL A 56 -37.08 10.33 7.85
C VAL A 56 -38.36 9.62 8.30
N TYR A 57 -38.18 8.51 9.03
CA TYR A 57 -39.25 7.82 9.76
C TYR A 57 -39.43 8.37 11.19
N ALA A 58 -40.61 8.14 11.77
CA ALA A 58 -40.90 8.56 13.14
C ALA A 58 -40.11 7.69 14.14
N GLY A 59 -39.35 8.34 15.04
CA GLY A 59 -38.49 7.65 16.00
C GLY A 59 -37.02 7.52 15.58
N VAL A 60 -36.62 8.07 14.43
CA VAL A 60 -35.19 8.15 14.06
C VAL A 60 -34.39 8.96 15.10
N THR A 61 -33.16 8.56 15.40
CA THR A 61 -32.28 9.29 16.30
C THR A 61 -31.60 10.47 15.61
N THR A 62 -31.18 11.44 16.41
CA THR A 62 -30.31 12.56 15.97
C THR A 62 -28.87 12.16 15.61
N VAL A 63 -28.54 10.86 15.55
CA VAL A 63 -27.27 10.34 15.01
C VAL A 63 -27.51 9.75 13.62
N GLU A 64 -28.57 8.96 13.45
CA GLU A 64 -29.01 8.44 12.14
C GLU A 64 -29.40 9.59 11.19
N LEU A 65 -30.13 10.60 11.69
CA LEU A 65 -30.46 11.82 10.94
C LEU A 65 -29.19 12.57 10.44
N ASP A 66 -28.12 12.56 11.23
CA ASP A 66 -26.86 13.22 10.87
C ASP A 66 -26.08 12.42 9.83
N ASN A 67 -26.13 11.08 9.91
CA ASN A 67 -25.55 10.20 8.89
C ASN A 67 -26.30 10.33 7.56
N LEU A 68 -27.64 10.25 7.58
CA LEU A 68 -28.48 10.45 6.40
C LEU A 68 -28.24 11.82 5.75
N ALA A 69 -28.05 12.89 6.53
CA ALA A 69 -27.71 14.21 6.02
C ALA A 69 -26.30 14.28 5.40
N SER A 70 -25.32 13.59 5.98
CA SER A 70 -23.97 13.48 5.42
C SER A 70 -23.97 12.69 4.10
N GLU A 71 -24.67 11.57 4.06
CA GLU A 71 -24.79 10.69 2.89
C GLU A 71 -25.60 11.36 1.77
N THR A 72 -26.70 12.04 2.09
CA THR A 72 -27.47 12.86 1.14
C THR A 72 -26.61 13.96 0.52
N ALA A 73 -25.79 14.65 1.31
CA ALA A 73 -24.83 15.62 0.79
C ALA A 73 -23.75 14.95 -0.07
N ALA A 74 -23.26 13.76 0.29
CA ALA A 74 -22.26 13.04 -0.50
C ALA A 74 -22.77 12.63 -1.89
N TYR A 75 -24.05 12.25 -2.04
CA TYR A 75 -24.65 12.01 -3.36
C TYR A 75 -24.68 13.27 -4.25
N LEU A 76 -24.79 14.46 -3.65
CA LEU A 76 -24.77 15.75 -4.38
C LEU A 76 -23.36 16.21 -4.80
N THR A 77 -22.29 15.46 -4.49
CA THR A 77 -20.93 15.69 -5.03
C THR A 77 -20.92 15.73 -6.57
N THR A 78 -21.87 15.04 -7.21
CA THR A 78 -22.09 15.06 -8.67
C THR A 78 -22.58 16.41 -9.22
N LYS A 79 -23.09 17.32 -8.38
CA LYS A 79 -23.42 18.70 -8.75
C LYS A 79 -22.23 19.65 -8.59
N HIS A 80 -21.56 19.61 -7.44
CA HIS A 80 -20.45 20.51 -7.09
C HIS A 80 -19.55 19.84 -6.04
N PRO A 81 -18.20 19.96 -6.10
CA PRO A 81 -17.32 19.15 -5.27
C PRO A 81 -17.36 19.56 -3.80
N ASP A 82 -17.76 20.80 -3.50
CA ASP A 82 -17.93 21.28 -2.12
C ASP A 82 -19.04 20.53 -1.35
N TYR A 83 -19.96 19.85 -2.04
CA TYR A 83 -20.91 18.94 -1.36
C TYR A 83 -20.20 17.76 -0.67
N ALA A 84 -19.05 17.29 -1.18
CA ALA A 84 -18.22 16.29 -0.49
C ALA A 84 -17.55 16.84 0.77
N ILE A 85 -17.29 18.16 0.82
CA ILE A 85 -16.78 18.87 2.00
C ILE A 85 -17.91 19.08 3.01
N LEU A 86 -19.10 19.51 2.55
CA LEU A 86 -20.28 19.64 3.41
C LEU A 86 -20.67 18.29 4.04
N ALA A 87 -20.68 17.21 3.25
CA ALA A 87 -20.92 15.85 3.71
C ALA A 87 -19.94 15.45 4.82
N ALA A 88 -18.64 15.69 4.62
CA ALA A 88 -17.62 15.46 5.63
C ALA A 88 -17.90 16.28 6.90
N ARG A 89 -18.14 17.58 6.78
CA ARG A 89 -18.40 18.49 7.90
C ARG A 89 -19.62 18.07 8.73
N ILE A 90 -20.66 17.52 8.09
CA ILE A 90 -21.81 16.95 8.81
C ILE A 90 -21.40 15.71 9.62
N ALA A 91 -20.65 14.77 9.04
CA ALA A 91 -20.16 13.56 9.73
C ALA A 91 -19.16 13.89 10.86
N ILE A 92 -18.23 14.82 10.65
CA ILE A 92 -17.27 15.28 11.66
C ILE A 92 -18.01 16.01 12.79
N SER A 93 -19.01 16.84 12.47
CA SER A 93 -19.90 17.45 13.47
C SER A 93 -20.77 16.42 14.23
N ASN A 94 -21.01 15.25 13.65
CA ASN A 94 -21.63 14.11 14.33
C ASN A 94 -20.64 13.43 15.29
N LEU A 95 -19.42 13.11 14.81
CA LEU A 95 -18.35 12.50 15.61
C LEU A 95 -17.94 13.37 16.80
N HIS A 96 -17.80 14.69 16.61
CA HIS A 96 -17.46 15.66 17.67
C HIS A 96 -18.49 15.73 18.81
N LYS A 97 -19.69 15.15 18.63
CA LYS A 97 -20.74 15.06 19.65
C LYS A 97 -20.84 13.68 20.32
N GLU A 98 -20.28 12.63 19.71
CA GLU A 98 -20.12 11.31 20.35
C GLU A 98 -18.75 11.16 21.06
N THR A 99 -17.74 11.95 20.68
CA THR A 99 -16.38 11.90 21.24
C THR A 99 -16.13 13.01 22.26
N ARG A 100 -15.32 12.71 23.29
CA ARG A 100 -14.77 13.74 24.20
C ARG A 100 -13.93 14.76 23.40
N LYS A 101 -13.75 15.98 23.95
CA LYS A 101 -12.86 16.98 23.34
C LYS A 101 -11.39 16.69 23.66
N ASN A 102 -11.00 16.75 24.94
CA ASN A 102 -9.61 16.63 25.38
C ASN A 102 -8.99 15.27 25.01
N PHE A 103 -7.77 15.30 24.51
CA PHE A 103 -6.97 14.14 24.11
C PHE A 103 -6.43 13.38 25.31
N SER A 104 -5.92 14.09 26.32
CA SER A 104 -5.44 13.49 27.58
C SER A 104 -6.45 12.53 28.19
N ALA A 105 -7.73 12.93 28.19
CA ALA A 105 -8.87 12.16 28.68
C ALA A 105 -9.31 11.01 27.75
N VAL A 106 -9.08 11.10 26.43
CA VAL A 106 -9.32 10.00 25.48
C VAL A 106 -8.21 8.96 25.58
N ILE A 107 -6.96 9.38 25.70
CA ILE A 107 -5.81 8.51 25.98
C ILE A 107 -5.98 7.78 27.32
N ALA A 108 -6.50 8.46 28.35
CA ALA A 108 -6.84 7.81 29.61
C ALA A 108 -7.98 6.77 29.48
N ASP A 109 -9.05 7.05 28.72
CA ASP A 109 -10.11 6.06 28.46
C ASP A 109 -9.59 4.84 27.66
N LEU A 110 -8.69 5.06 26.69
CA LEU A 110 -8.11 4.01 25.85
C LEU A 110 -7.07 3.16 26.59
N TYR A 111 -6.27 3.76 27.48
CA TYR A 111 -5.31 3.05 28.34
C TYR A 111 -6.02 2.21 29.40
N ASN A 112 -7.01 2.78 30.10
CA ASN A 112 -7.76 2.09 31.16
C ASN A 112 -8.90 1.19 30.63
N TYR A 113 -8.89 0.85 29.34
CA TYR A 113 -9.92 0.00 28.74
C TYR A 113 -9.89 -1.43 29.31
N VAL A 114 -11.02 -1.87 29.84
CA VAL A 114 -11.27 -3.25 30.30
C VAL A 114 -12.24 -3.92 29.32
N ASN A 115 -11.92 -5.12 28.86
CA ASN A 115 -12.76 -5.87 27.93
C ASN A 115 -14.05 -6.34 28.65
N PRO A 116 -15.25 -5.88 28.24
CA PRO A 116 -16.49 -6.15 28.99
C PRO A 116 -16.94 -7.62 28.92
N LYS A 117 -16.38 -8.43 28.02
CA LYS A 117 -16.72 -9.87 27.91
C LYS A 117 -15.95 -10.77 28.88
N ASN A 118 -14.85 -10.30 29.46
CA ASN A 118 -14.01 -11.13 30.34
C ASN A 118 -13.39 -10.40 31.54
N GLY A 119 -13.66 -9.10 31.72
CA GLY A 119 -13.19 -8.30 32.86
C GLY A 119 -11.68 -8.03 32.89
N ARG A 120 -10.92 -8.40 31.84
CA ARG A 120 -9.46 -8.22 31.81
C ARG A 120 -9.08 -6.83 31.28
N PRO A 121 -8.09 -6.15 31.88
CA PRO A 121 -7.45 -4.99 31.28
C PRO A 121 -6.93 -5.31 29.87
N ALA A 122 -7.20 -4.42 28.92
CA ALA A 122 -6.91 -4.60 27.50
C ALA A 122 -6.56 -3.25 26.84
N GLY A 123 -5.81 -2.41 27.57
CA GLY A 123 -5.47 -1.05 27.17
C GLY A 123 -4.88 -0.94 25.77
N MET A 124 -5.37 0.02 24.99
CA MET A 124 -4.99 0.23 23.58
C MET A 124 -3.82 1.21 23.38
N ILE A 125 -3.31 1.79 24.47
CA ILE A 125 -2.18 2.74 24.49
C ILE A 125 -1.05 2.10 25.29
N SER A 126 0.22 2.33 24.90
CA SER A 126 1.38 1.88 25.68
C SER A 126 1.45 2.64 27.02
N LYS A 127 1.98 2.00 28.07
CA LYS A 127 2.14 2.66 29.38
C LYS A 127 2.96 3.95 29.26
N GLU A 128 4.07 3.88 28.53
CA GLU A 128 4.97 5.01 28.28
C GLU A 128 4.24 6.18 27.58
N THR A 129 3.48 5.90 26.51
CA THR A 129 2.69 6.94 25.82
C THR A 129 1.62 7.53 26.73
N TYR A 130 0.96 6.72 27.56
CA TYR A 130 0.01 7.22 28.55
C TYR A 130 0.68 8.15 29.56
N GLU A 131 1.80 7.74 30.17
CA GLU A 131 2.56 8.53 31.15
C GLU A 131 3.02 9.87 30.55
N ILE A 132 3.64 9.86 29.36
CA ILE A 132 4.07 11.07 28.64
C ILE A 132 2.90 12.01 28.35
N VAL A 133 1.75 11.48 27.93
CA VAL A 133 0.55 12.30 27.64
C VAL A 133 -0.07 12.87 28.90
N GLN A 134 -0.09 12.16 30.03
CA GLN A 134 -0.61 12.72 31.29
C GLN A 134 0.33 13.79 31.87
N GLU A 135 1.64 13.56 31.84
CA GLU A 135 2.65 14.54 32.29
C GLU A 135 2.59 15.86 31.50
N ASN A 136 2.34 15.78 30.19
CA ASN A 136 2.36 16.93 29.27
C ASN A 136 0.94 17.36 28.83
N ALA A 137 -0.09 16.94 29.56
CA ALA A 137 -1.49 17.04 29.14
C ALA A 137 -1.92 18.46 28.72
N ALA A 138 -1.53 19.49 29.49
CA ALA A 138 -1.91 20.87 29.20
C ALA A 138 -1.32 21.41 27.88
N ALA A 139 -0.07 21.06 27.56
CA ALA A 139 0.57 21.46 26.30
C ALA A 139 -0.04 20.70 25.11
N LEU A 140 -0.22 19.38 25.23
CA LEU A 140 -0.78 18.55 24.17
C LEU A 140 -2.26 18.85 23.91
N ASP A 141 -3.07 19.09 24.94
CA ASP A 141 -4.50 19.45 24.81
C ASP A 141 -4.72 20.84 24.19
N SER A 142 -3.79 21.79 24.41
CA SER A 142 -3.87 23.15 23.86
C SER A 142 -3.28 23.29 22.46
N ALA A 143 -2.31 22.44 22.09
CA ALA A 143 -1.71 22.44 20.75
C ALA A 143 -2.64 21.96 19.62
N MET A 144 -3.73 21.23 19.93
CA MET A 144 -4.63 20.69 18.90
C MET A 144 -5.67 21.69 18.40
N ILE A 145 -5.78 21.78 17.08
CA ILE A 145 -6.76 22.59 16.37
C ILE A 145 -7.83 21.66 15.78
N TYR A 146 -8.96 21.50 16.47
CA TYR A 146 -10.06 20.60 16.06
C TYR A 146 -10.76 21.06 14.78
N GLU A 147 -10.59 22.33 14.41
CA GLU A 147 -11.06 22.92 13.18
C GLU A 147 -10.40 22.24 11.96
N ARG A 148 -9.16 21.73 12.09
CA ARG A 148 -8.46 20.96 11.06
C ARG A 148 -9.15 19.61 10.75
N ASP A 149 -10.01 19.08 11.62
CA ASP A 149 -10.84 17.91 11.26
C ASP A 149 -11.75 18.23 10.06
N PHE A 150 -12.23 19.47 9.93
CA PHE A 150 -13.13 19.89 8.84
C PHE A 150 -12.44 20.08 7.49
N HIS A 151 -11.14 19.77 7.38
CA HIS A 151 -10.37 19.80 6.12
C HIS A 151 -10.48 18.49 5.31
N TYR A 152 -10.87 17.38 5.93
CA TYR A 152 -11.07 16.10 5.25
C TYR A 152 -12.31 16.13 4.34
N ASN A 153 -12.26 15.42 3.20
CA ASN A 153 -13.46 15.11 2.41
C ASN A 153 -14.19 13.87 2.97
N PHE A 154 -15.42 13.62 2.52
CA PHE A 154 -16.26 12.54 3.05
C PHE A 154 -15.61 11.15 2.95
N PHE A 155 -14.97 10.84 1.82
CA PHE A 155 -14.37 9.52 1.58
C PHE A 155 -13.08 9.30 2.38
N GLY A 156 -12.29 10.36 2.61
CA GLY A 156 -11.12 10.31 3.48
C GLY A 156 -11.50 10.16 4.96
N PHE A 157 -12.48 10.95 5.42
CA PHE A 157 -13.04 10.81 6.76
C PHE A 157 -13.65 9.42 7.00
N LYS A 158 -14.40 8.87 6.04
CA LYS A 158 -14.99 7.53 6.16
C LYS A 158 -13.95 6.41 6.17
N THR A 159 -12.80 6.58 5.51
CA THR A 159 -11.66 5.66 5.66
C THR A 159 -11.06 5.74 7.07
N LEU A 160 -10.85 6.95 7.61
CA LEU A 160 -10.38 7.12 8.99
C LEU A 160 -11.34 6.47 10.00
N GLU A 161 -12.64 6.79 9.91
CA GLU A 161 -13.70 6.26 10.77
C GLU A 161 -13.78 4.73 10.72
N ARG A 162 -13.63 4.12 9.54
CA ARG A 162 -13.70 2.66 9.36
C ARG A 162 -12.54 1.93 10.05
N SER A 163 -11.31 2.42 9.90
CA SER A 163 -10.12 1.59 10.15
C SER A 163 -9.02 2.20 11.03
N TYR A 164 -8.94 3.53 11.17
CA TYR A 164 -7.77 4.21 11.77
C TYR A 164 -8.03 4.79 13.16
N LEU A 165 -9.25 5.28 13.42
CA LEU A 165 -9.62 5.86 14.72
C LEU A 165 -9.91 4.75 15.73
N LEU A 166 -9.21 4.74 16.88
CA LEU A 166 -9.39 3.72 17.91
C LEU A 166 -10.82 3.73 18.49
N ARG A 167 -11.28 2.54 18.88
CA ARG A 167 -12.68 2.26 19.24
C ARG A 167 -12.82 1.62 20.62
N ILE A 168 -13.70 2.16 21.45
CA ILE A 168 -14.13 1.56 22.72
C ILE A 168 -15.50 0.93 22.53
N ASN A 169 -15.61 -0.38 22.79
CA ASN A 169 -16.87 -1.14 22.64
C ASN A 169 -17.53 -0.96 21.26
N GLY A 170 -16.72 -0.95 20.19
CA GLY A 170 -17.14 -0.76 18.80
C GLY A 170 -17.42 0.69 18.38
N ARG A 171 -17.59 1.62 19.33
CA ARG A 171 -17.78 3.06 19.08
C ARG A 171 -16.43 3.76 18.92
N VAL A 172 -16.35 4.72 18.01
CA VAL A 172 -15.14 5.55 17.83
C VAL A 172 -14.90 6.41 19.07
N ALA A 173 -13.67 6.39 19.59
CA ALA A 173 -13.24 7.20 20.73
C ALA A 173 -12.37 8.38 20.30
N GLU A 174 -11.49 8.16 19.30
CA GLU A 174 -10.59 9.20 18.77
C GLU A 174 -11.27 10.09 17.72
N ARG A 175 -10.92 11.38 17.73
CA ARG A 175 -11.02 12.28 16.57
C ARG A 175 -9.78 12.13 15.68
N PRO A 176 -9.80 12.56 14.40
CA PRO A 176 -8.60 12.58 13.58
C PRO A 176 -7.44 13.36 14.23
N GLN A 177 -7.68 14.52 14.86
CA GLN A 177 -6.63 15.21 15.64
C GLN A 177 -6.04 14.36 16.78
N HIS A 178 -6.85 13.55 17.46
CA HIS A 178 -6.36 12.66 18.53
C HIS A 178 -5.45 11.57 17.99
N MET A 179 -5.84 10.95 16.87
CA MET A 179 -5.00 9.96 16.18
C MET A 179 -3.68 10.57 15.73
N LEU A 180 -3.69 11.78 15.12
CA LEU A 180 -2.47 12.46 14.70
C LEU A 180 -1.56 12.85 15.87
N MET A 181 -2.12 13.32 16.98
CA MET A 181 -1.33 13.63 18.19
C MET A 181 -0.77 12.36 18.85
N ARG A 182 -1.54 11.26 18.91
CA ARG A 182 -1.05 9.94 19.34
C ARG A 182 0.10 9.46 18.46
N VAL A 183 0.01 9.62 17.15
CA VAL A 183 1.08 9.24 16.22
C VAL A 183 2.33 10.07 16.48
N ALA A 184 2.21 11.39 16.64
CA ALA A 184 3.34 12.27 16.87
C ALA A 184 4.06 11.99 18.21
N VAL A 185 3.31 11.85 19.31
CA VAL A 185 3.87 11.45 20.62
C VAL A 185 4.39 10.01 20.60
N GLY A 186 3.73 9.12 19.86
CA GLY A 186 4.17 7.74 19.67
C GLY A 186 5.43 7.56 18.81
N ILE A 187 5.91 8.62 18.15
CA ILE A 187 7.20 8.69 17.45
C ILE A 187 8.24 9.40 18.32
N HIS A 188 7.93 10.62 18.81
CA HIS A 188 8.90 11.50 19.46
C HIS A 188 9.01 11.33 20.99
N GLY A 189 8.10 10.57 21.59
CA GLY A 189 8.09 10.31 23.03
C GLY A 189 8.07 11.59 23.86
N ARG A 190 9.09 11.75 24.70
CA ARG A 190 9.27 12.93 25.59
C ARG A 190 9.71 14.21 24.86
N ASN A 191 10.03 14.16 23.57
CA ASN A 191 10.33 15.35 22.77
C ASN A 191 9.04 16.01 22.27
N ILE A 192 8.39 16.77 23.17
CA ILE A 192 7.08 17.39 22.94
C ILE A 192 7.13 18.42 21.81
N ASP A 193 8.22 19.18 21.66
CA ASP A 193 8.37 20.17 20.59
C ASP A 193 8.31 19.51 19.20
N ARG A 194 9.02 18.38 19.02
CA ARG A 194 8.98 17.63 17.75
C ARG A 194 7.67 16.86 17.55
N ALA A 195 7.01 16.45 18.64
CA ALA A 195 5.65 15.93 18.56
C ALA A 195 4.67 17.02 18.06
N ILE A 196 4.79 18.27 18.53
CA ILE A 196 3.94 19.39 18.09
C ILE A 196 4.29 19.83 16.66
N GLU A 197 5.57 19.88 16.28
CA GLU A 197 6.03 20.06 14.88
C GLU A 197 5.36 19.03 13.94
N THR A 198 5.49 17.75 14.29
CA THR A 198 4.95 16.63 13.50
C THR A 198 3.43 16.63 13.46
N TYR A 199 2.76 16.88 14.58
CA TYR A 199 1.31 17.00 14.65
C TYR A 199 0.80 18.13 13.74
N ASN A 200 1.43 19.32 13.77
CA ASN A 200 1.02 20.44 12.92
C ASN A 200 1.14 20.09 11.43
N LEU A 201 2.31 19.62 10.98
CA LEU A 201 2.53 19.31 9.57
C LEU A 201 1.62 18.18 9.04
N MET A 202 1.32 17.16 9.85
CA MET A 202 0.36 16.11 9.47
C MET A 202 -1.10 16.60 9.47
N SER A 203 -1.50 17.44 10.43
CA SER A 203 -2.89 17.94 10.53
C SER A 203 -3.20 19.06 9.52
N GLU A 204 -2.17 19.76 9.04
CA GLU A 204 -2.23 20.65 7.87
C GLU A 204 -2.11 19.89 6.54
N ARG A 205 -1.78 18.59 6.61
CA ARG A 205 -1.72 17.60 5.52
C ARG A 205 -0.50 17.71 4.59
N TYR A 206 0.59 18.38 5.00
CA TYR A 206 1.82 18.45 4.20
C TYR A 206 2.43 17.06 3.92
N PHE A 207 2.27 16.13 4.86
CA PHE A 207 2.63 14.71 4.68
C PHE A 207 1.73 13.82 5.54
N THR A 208 1.85 12.50 5.35
CA THR A 208 1.35 11.49 6.29
C THR A 208 2.29 10.30 6.36
N HIS A 209 2.43 9.70 7.55
CA HIS A 209 3.06 8.40 7.71
C HIS A 209 2.22 7.28 7.08
N ALA A 210 2.85 6.13 6.82
CA ALA A 210 2.18 4.95 6.31
C ALA A 210 1.22 4.33 7.34
N SER A 211 0.30 3.48 6.86
CA SER A 211 -0.82 3.00 7.68
C SER A 211 -0.43 2.24 8.96
N PRO A 212 0.60 1.37 9.00
CA PRO A 212 1.01 0.71 10.24
C PRO A 212 1.43 1.70 11.31
N THR A 213 2.15 2.77 10.93
CA THR A 213 2.47 3.88 11.83
C THR A 213 1.21 4.54 12.38
N LEU A 214 0.23 4.86 11.53
CA LEU A 214 -1.04 5.48 11.95
C LEU A 214 -1.87 4.58 12.89
N PHE A 215 -1.89 3.27 12.62
CA PHE A 215 -2.58 2.28 13.45
C PHE A 215 -1.90 2.07 14.81
N ASN A 216 -0.57 1.91 14.82
CA ASN A 216 0.14 1.28 15.93
C ASN A 216 1.04 2.24 16.73
N ALA A 217 1.33 3.47 16.25
CA ALA A 217 2.08 4.43 17.04
C ALA A 217 1.35 4.78 18.34
N GLY A 218 2.09 4.76 19.44
CA GLY A 218 1.56 4.95 20.79
C GLY A 218 0.81 3.75 21.39
N THR A 219 0.69 2.62 20.69
CA THR A 219 0.02 1.40 21.17
C THR A 219 1.00 0.42 21.86
N PRO A 220 0.54 -0.60 22.63
CA PRO A 220 1.43 -1.47 23.42
C PRO A 220 2.50 -2.26 22.64
N HIS A 221 2.28 -2.52 21.34
CA HIS A 221 3.25 -3.17 20.46
C HIS A 221 3.37 -2.35 19.16
N PRO A 222 4.16 -1.26 19.17
CA PRO A 222 4.20 -0.29 18.08
C PRO A 222 5.01 -0.83 16.89
N GLN A 223 4.43 -1.74 16.10
CA GLN A 223 4.98 -2.12 14.80
C GLN A 223 4.58 -1.05 13.78
N LEU A 224 5.54 -0.26 13.31
CA LEU A 224 5.33 0.97 12.53
C LEU A 224 5.77 0.85 11.06
N SER A 225 6.68 -0.10 10.78
CA SER A 225 7.24 -0.39 9.45
C SER A 225 6.20 -1.04 8.52
N SER A 226 6.32 -0.88 7.21
CA SER A 226 5.27 -1.30 6.26
C SER A 226 5.58 -2.55 5.45
N CYS A 227 6.84 -2.79 5.14
CA CYS A 227 7.27 -3.92 4.32
C CYS A 227 8.57 -4.53 4.85
N PHE A 228 8.74 -5.82 4.57
CA PHE A 228 9.91 -6.61 4.94
C PHE A 228 10.45 -7.35 3.71
N LEU A 229 11.77 -7.44 3.57
CA LEU A 229 12.41 -8.28 2.54
C LEU A 229 13.08 -9.45 3.25
N VAL A 230 12.61 -10.66 2.96
CA VAL A 230 13.03 -11.91 3.61
C VAL A 230 13.88 -12.71 2.64
N ALA A 231 15.05 -13.15 3.11
CA ALA A 231 15.82 -14.18 2.44
C ALA A 231 15.28 -15.57 2.79
N MET A 232 15.10 -16.42 1.79
CA MET A 232 14.99 -17.86 2.01
C MET A 232 16.30 -18.36 2.63
N LYS A 233 16.26 -18.78 3.90
CA LYS A 233 17.47 -18.99 4.72
C LYS A 233 18.43 -20.04 4.14
N ASP A 234 17.91 -21.15 3.63
CA ASP A 234 18.70 -22.28 3.11
C ASP A 234 17.83 -23.18 2.21
N ASP A 235 18.45 -23.99 1.34
CA ASP A 235 17.83 -25.00 0.47
C ASP A 235 17.63 -26.34 1.21
N SER A 236 17.00 -26.25 2.39
CA SER A 236 16.69 -27.37 3.28
C SER A 236 15.29 -27.21 3.88
N ILE A 237 14.72 -28.30 4.38
CA ILE A 237 13.38 -28.26 5.03
C ILE A 237 13.39 -27.30 6.23
N ASP A 238 14.44 -27.33 7.05
CA ASP A 238 14.56 -26.42 8.20
C ASP A 238 14.65 -24.95 7.75
N GLY A 239 15.49 -24.65 6.74
CA GLY A 239 15.58 -23.31 6.15
C GLY A 239 14.25 -22.81 5.58
N ILE A 240 13.52 -23.67 4.87
CA ILE A 240 12.20 -23.38 4.29
C ILE A 240 11.16 -23.12 5.38
N TYR A 241 11.11 -23.93 6.44
CA TYR A 241 10.10 -23.79 7.49
C TYR A 241 10.41 -22.68 8.49
N ASP A 242 11.68 -22.37 8.80
CA ASP A 242 12.03 -21.18 9.57
C ASP A 242 11.80 -19.88 8.78
N THR A 243 11.98 -19.91 7.46
CA THR A 243 11.57 -18.80 6.58
C THR A 243 10.04 -18.63 6.59
N LEU A 244 9.27 -19.73 6.56
CA LEU A 244 7.80 -19.70 6.62
C LEU A 244 7.30 -19.16 7.97
N LYS A 245 7.90 -19.60 9.08
CA LYS A 245 7.68 -19.09 10.45
C LYS A 245 8.00 -17.60 10.56
N THR A 246 9.10 -17.15 9.94
CA THR A 246 9.47 -15.73 9.85
C THR A 246 8.37 -14.93 9.13
N CYS A 247 7.89 -15.43 7.99
CA CYS A 247 6.81 -14.79 7.22
C CYS A 247 5.49 -14.75 8.00
N ALA A 248 5.11 -15.82 8.69
CA ALA A 248 3.92 -15.87 9.53
C ALA A 248 3.99 -14.85 10.69
N MET A 249 5.15 -14.72 11.34
CA MET A 249 5.35 -13.74 12.42
C MET A 249 5.28 -12.29 11.94
N ILE A 250 5.78 -12.00 10.74
CA ILE A 250 5.67 -10.67 10.10
C ILE A 250 4.22 -10.36 9.70
N SER A 251 3.53 -11.31 9.04
CA SER A 251 2.13 -11.13 8.60
C SER A 251 1.19 -10.93 9.77
N LYS A 252 1.42 -11.63 10.90
CA LYS A 252 0.67 -11.45 12.16
C LYS A 252 0.67 -9.99 12.63
N THR A 253 1.74 -9.24 12.37
CA THR A 253 1.87 -7.81 12.70
C THR A 253 1.53 -6.87 11.54
N ALA A 254 0.81 -7.34 10.51
CA ALA A 254 0.36 -6.58 9.35
C ALA A 254 1.47 -6.07 8.39
N GLY A 255 2.65 -6.70 8.40
CA GLY A 255 3.73 -6.41 7.45
C GLY A 255 3.52 -7.12 6.11
N GLY A 256 3.69 -6.38 5.00
CA GLY A 256 3.78 -6.98 3.66
C GLY A 256 5.19 -7.53 3.39
N ILE A 257 5.31 -8.60 2.61
CA ILE A 257 6.58 -9.33 2.44
C ILE A 257 7.01 -9.39 0.98
N GLY A 258 8.29 -9.13 0.71
CA GLY A 258 9.00 -9.67 -0.46
C GLY A 258 9.90 -10.83 -0.03
N LEU A 259 9.88 -11.94 -0.76
CA LEU A 259 10.65 -13.15 -0.44
C LEU A 259 11.39 -13.65 -1.68
N HIS A 260 12.72 -13.72 -1.64
CA HIS A 260 13.51 -14.34 -2.71
C HIS A 260 13.72 -15.83 -2.47
N ILE A 261 13.53 -16.65 -3.49
CA ILE A 261 13.63 -18.12 -3.42
C ILE A 261 14.65 -18.72 -4.41
N HIS A 262 15.50 -17.88 -5.02
CA HIS A 262 16.46 -18.24 -6.09
C HIS A 262 17.40 -19.40 -5.75
N ASN A 263 17.57 -19.71 -4.45
CA ASN A 263 18.42 -20.76 -3.92
C ASN A 263 17.72 -22.14 -3.78
N ILE A 264 16.40 -22.22 -3.85
CA ILE A 264 15.67 -23.50 -3.69
C ILE A 264 15.84 -24.39 -4.92
N ARG A 265 16.14 -25.68 -4.72
CA ARG A 265 16.38 -26.62 -5.82
C ARG A 265 15.12 -26.91 -6.66
N ALA A 266 15.29 -26.82 -7.98
CA ALA A 266 14.26 -27.08 -8.98
C ALA A 266 13.74 -28.53 -8.99
N THR A 267 12.59 -28.77 -9.61
CA THR A 267 11.98 -30.09 -9.81
C THR A 267 12.97 -31.08 -10.44
N GLY A 268 12.95 -32.34 -9.98
CA GLY A 268 13.84 -33.39 -10.48
C GLY A 268 15.30 -33.30 -10.00
N SER A 269 15.61 -32.38 -9.08
CA SER A 269 16.95 -32.28 -8.48
C SER A 269 17.14 -33.27 -7.34
N TYR A 270 18.31 -33.91 -7.28
CA TYR A 270 18.61 -34.95 -6.28
C TYR A 270 18.57 -34.41 -4.84
N ILE A 271 18.13 -35.26 -3.91
CA ILE A 271 18.15 -35.00 -2.47
C ILE A 271 19.04 -36.04 -1.78
N ALA A 272 20.26 -35.61 -1.45
CA ALA A 272 21.18 -36.39 -0.62
C ALA A 272 20.55 -36.71 0.74
N GLY A 273 20.84 -37.91 1.26
CA GLY A 273 20.30 -38.40 2.53
C GLY A 273 18.94 -39.12 2.41
N THR A 274 17.99 -38.59 1.62
CA THR A 274 16.69 -39.28 1.38
C THR A 274 16.69 -40.17 0.13
N ASN A 275 17.69 -40.02 -0.74
CA ASN A 275 17.79 -40.70 -2.05
C ASN A 275 16.58 -40.47 -2.97
N GLY A 276 15.89 -39.33 -2.77
CA GLY A 276 14.75 -38.90 -3.57
C GLY A 276 15.09 -37.76 -4.53
N TYR A 277 14.06 -37.29 -5.24
CA TYR A 277 14.12 -36.12 -6.12
C TYR A 277 13.20 -35.01 -5.60
N SER A 278 13.59 -33.76 -5.83
CA SER A 278 12.81 -32.57 -5.46
C SER A 278 11.54 -32.45 -6.31
N ASN A 279 10.45 -32.05 -5.66
CA ASN A 279 9.20 -31.65 -6.34
C ASN A 279 9.24 -30.18 -6.80
N GLY A 280 10.36 -29.46 -6.59
CA GLY A 280 10.56 -28.07 -6.98
C GLY A 280 9.83 -27.05 -6.10
N ILE A 281 9.76 -25.82 -6.58
CA ILE A 281 9.23 -24.67 -5.80
C ILE A 281 7.71 -24.69 -5.65
N VAL A 282 6.97 -25.36 -6.54
CA VAL A 282 5.49 -25.28 -6.58
C VAL A 282 4.82 -25.81 -5.29
N PRO A 283 5.15 -27.01 -4.76
CA PRO A 283 4.53 -27.48 -3.51
C PRO A 283 4.95 -26.65 -2.29
N MET A 284 6.20 -26.14 -2.27
CA MET A 284 6.65 -25.21 -1.23
C MET A 284 5.78 -23.96 -1.23
N LEU A 285 5.58 -23.33 -2.40
CA LEU A 285 4.82 -22.08 -2.50
C LEU A 285 3.33 -22.26 -2.13
N ARG A 286 2.75 -23.45 -2.29
CA ARG A 286 1.40 -23.74 -1.78
C ARG A 286 1.31 -23.74 -0.25
N ALA A 287 2.38 -24.07 0.47
CA ALA A 287 2.44 -23.88 1.93
C ALA A 287 2.53 -22.40 2.33
N TYR A 288 3.22 -21.57 1.53
CA TYR A 288 3.26 -20.12 1.71
C TYR A 288 1.90 -19.45 1.39
N ASP A 289 1.20 -19.88 0.34
CA ASP A 289 -0.16 -19.44 -0.03
C ASP A 289 -1.17 -19.72 1.08
N ALA A 290 -1.21 -20.97 1.57
CA ALA A 290 -2.05 -21.35 2.70
C ALA A 290 -1.73 -20.55 3.99
N THR A 291 -0.45 -20.22 4.21
CA THR A 291 -0.02 -19.42 5.37
C THR A 291 -0.40 -17.94 5.23
N ALA A 292 -0.30 -17.36 4.03
CA ALA A 292 -0.77 -16.00 3.74
C ALA A 292 -2.28 -15.87 3.98
N ARG A 293 -3.06 -16.87 3.55
CA ARG A 293 -4.52 -16.96 3.79
C ARG A 293 -4.87 -17.16 5.27
N TYR A 294 -4.08 -17.93 6.01
CA TYR A 294 -4.32 -18.23 7.43
C TYR A 294 -4.02 -17.03 8.36
N VAL A 295 -2.99 -16.24 8.07
CA VAL A 295 -2.54 -15.14 8.96
C VAL A 295 -3.10 -13.79 8.51
N ASP A 296 -4.42 -13.61 8.68
CA ASP A 296 -5.28 -12.52 8.15
C ASP A 296 -5.10 -11.10 8.75
N GLN A 297 -3.91 -10.82 9.29
CA GLN A 297 -3.52 -9.54 9.91
C GLN A 297 -4.50 -9.02 10.99
N GLY A 298 -5.13 -9.93 11.73
CA GLY A 298 -5.89 -9.62 12.94
C GLY A 298 -7.37 -9.36 12.69
N GLY A 299 -8.05 -10.28 11.99
CA GLY A 299 -9.48 -10.20 11.73
C GLY A 299 -9.82 -9.39 10.49
N ASN A 300 -9.21 -9.75 9.36
CA ASN A 300 -9.44 -9.19 8.03
C ASN A 300 -9.31 -7.65 7.94
N LYS A 301 -8.46 -7.04 8.79
CA LYS A 301 -8.06 -5.63 8.60
C LYS A 301 -7.36 -5.42 7.26
N ARG A 302 -6.56 -6.40 6.86
CA ARG A 302 -5.81 -6.55 5.61
C ARG A 302 -5.52 -8.04 5.39
N PRO A 303 -5.64 -8.60 4.17
CA PRO A 303 -5.17 -9.97 3.90
C PRO A 303 -3.64 -10.10 4.06
N GLY A 304 -3.15 -11.29 4.38
CA GLY A 304 -1.73 -11.62 4.24
C GLY A 304 -1.31 -11.55 2.77
N ALA A 305 -0.16 -10.93 2.48
CA ALA A 305 0.28 -10.67 1.11
C ALA A 305 1.82 -10.75 1.00
N PHE A 306 2.29 -11.76 0.25
CA PHE A 306 3.71 -11.97 -0.03
C PHE A 306 3.95 -11.87 -1.54
N ALA A 307 5.00 -11.17 -1.96
CA ALA A 307 5.54 -11.22 -3.32
C ALA A 307 6.75 -12.14 -3.36
N ILE A 308 6.68 -13.19 -4.18
CA ILE A 308 7.75 -14.15 -4.39
C ILE A 308 8.62 -13.68 -5.56
N TYR A 309 9.93 -13.64 -5.35
CA TYR A 309 10.93 -13.24 -6.33
C TYR A 309 11.70 -14.45 -6.83
N LEU A 310 11.79 -14.57 -8.16
CA LEU A 310 12.56 -15.60 -8.87
C LEU A 310 13.40 -14.98 -10.00
N GLU A 311 14.64 -15.43 -10.20
CA GLU A 311 15.44 -15.05 -11.38
C GLU A 311 15.08 -15.93 -12.60
N PRO A 312 15.04 -15.37 -13.83
CA PRO A 312 14.49 -16.07 -15.00
C PRO A 312 15.35 -17.25 -15.52
N TRP A 313 16.51 -17.54 -14.92
CA TRP A 313 17.31 -18.73 -15.21
C TRP A 313 16.90 -19.96 -14.39
N HIS A 314 16.02 -19.83 -13.39
CA HIS A 314 15.61 -20.95 -12.55
C HIS A 314 14.81 -21.99 -13.37
N ALA A 315 15.06 -23.29 -13.18
CA ALA A 315 14.45 -24.31 -14.04
C ALA A 315 12.92 -24.47 -13.89
N ASP A 316 12.34 -24.14 -12.72
CA ASP A 316 10.88 -24.12 -12.50
C ASP A 316 10.20 -22.80 -12.94
N VAL A 317 10.85 -21.96 -13.76
CA VAL A 317 10.34 -20.61 -14.10
C VAL A 317 9.04 -20.62 -14.91
N PHE A 318 8.77 -21.64 -15.72
CA PHE A 318 7.51 -21.72 -16.47
C PHE A 318 6.33 -22.02 -15.54
N GLU A 319 6.55 -22.95 -14.62
CA GLU A 319 5.60 -23.35 -13.58
C GLU A 319 5.31 -22.18 -12.63
N PHE A 320 6.32 -21.38 -12.29
CA PHE A 320 6.21 -20.13 -11.52
C PHE A 320 5.28 -19.10 -12.18
N LEU A 321 5.39 -18.89 -13.50
CA LEU A 321 4.53 -17.98 -14.27
C LEU A 321 3.07 -18.43 -14.31
N ASP A 322 2.83 -19.72 -14.10
CA ASP A 322 1.51 -20.35 -14.15
C ASP A 322 0.76 -20.31 -12.81
N LEU A 323 1.46 -20.14 -11.67
CA LEU A 323 0.91 -20.25 -10.31
C LEU A 323 -0.31 -19.34 -10.02
N ARG A 324 -0.38 -18.17 -10.67
CA ARG A 324 -1.47 -17.18 -10.51
C ARG A 324 -2.56 -17.26 -11.57
N LYS A 325 -2.41 -18.10 -12.61
CA LYS A 325 -3.40 -18.22 -13.69
C LYS A 325 -4.72 -18.76 -13.18
N ASN A 326 -5.81 -18.33 -13.80
CA ASN A 326 -7.16 -18.67 -13.33
C ASN A 326 -7.49 -20.14 -13.65
N HIS A 327 -7.13 -20.56 -14.87
CA HIS A 327 -7.30 -21.94 -15.37
C HIS A 327 -6.12 -22.85 -15.01
N GLY A 328 -6.30 -24.16 -15.23
CA GLY A 328 -5.34 -25.21 -14.90
C GLY A 328 -5.67 -25.96 -13.61
N LYS A 329 -4.83 -26.94 -13.26
CA LYS A 329 -4.99 -27.82 -12.09
C LYS A 329 -4.70 -27.06 -10.78
N GLU A 330 -5.57 -27.18 -9.79
CA GLU A 330 -5.46 -26.46 -8.51
C GLU A 330 -4.25 -26.91 -7.66
N GLU A 331 -3.75 -28.13 -7.89
CA GLU A 331 -2.58 -28.70 -7.21
C GLU A 331 -1.28 -27.94 -7.54
N VAL A 332 -1.28 -27.13 -8.60
CA VAL A 332 -0.17 -26.31 -9.09
C VAL A 332 -0.57 -24.83 -9.20
N ARG A 333 -1.40 -24.35 -8.27
CA ARG A 333 -1.83 -22.94 -8.16
C ARG A 333 -1.64 -22.42 -6.74
N ALA A 334 -1.36 -21.12 -6.65
CA ALA A 334 -1.13 -20.36 -5.42
C ALA A 334 -1.44 -18.88 -5.71
N ARG A 335 -2.73 -18.51 -5.64
CA ARG A 335 -3.26 -17.25 -6.16
C ARG A 335 -3.34 -16.11 -5.14
N ASP A 336 -3.13 -16.37 -3.84
CA ASP A 336 -3.01 -15.30 -2.83
C ASP A 336 -1.59 -14.72 -2.80
N LEU A 337 -0.61 -15.46 -3.30
CA LEU A 337 0.76 -14.97 -3.52
C LEU A 337 0.86 -14.09 -4.78
N PHE A 338 1.71 -13.07 -4.70
CA PHE A 338 2.14 -12.25 -5.83
C PHE A 338 3.49 -12.76 -6.36
N TYR A 339 3.79 -12.48 -7.62
CA TYR A 339 4.97 -13.00 -8.31
C TYR A 339 5.74 -11.88 -9.00
N ALA A 340 7.07 -11.94 -8.89
CA ALA A 340 7.98 -10.95 -9.43
C ALA A 340 9.21 -11.63 -10.03
N LEU A 341 9.70 -11.10 -11.15
CA LEU A 341 10.94 -11.53 -11.77
C LEU A 341 12.07 -10.57 -11.39
N TRP A 342 13.19 -11.16 -10.99
CA TRP A 342 14.44 -10.45 -10.68
C TRP A 342 15.40 -10.67 -11.86
N ILE A 343 15.37 -9.75 -12.82
CA ILE A 343 15.86 -9.98 -14.19
C ILE A 343 17.30 -9.46 -14.34
N PRO A 344 18.30 -10.30 -14.67
CA PRO A 344 19.62 -9.83 -15.10
C PRO A 344 19.56 -9.28 -16.53
N ASP A 345 20.41 -8.29 -16.82
CA ASP A 345 20.50 -7.63 -18.14
C ASP A 345 20.81 -8.63 -19.26
N LEU A 346 21.55 -9.69 -18.95
CA LEU A 346 21.86 -10.77 -19.90
C LEU A 346 20.60 -11.45 -20.46
N PHE A 347 19.52 -11.57 -19.67
CA PHE A 347 18.27 -12.15 -20.18
C PHE A 347 17.63 -11.23 -21.23
N MET A 348 17.61 -9.92 -20.96
CA MET A 348 17.08 -8.91 -21.89
C MET A 348 17.93 -8.84 -23.17
N GLN A 349 19.26 -8.93 -23.06
CA GLN A 349 20.19 -9.02 -24.19
C GLN A 349 19.90 -10.26 -25.05
N ARG A 350 19.86 -11.46 -24.45
CA ARG A 350 19.56 -12.71 -25.17
C ARG A 350 18.18 -12.69 -25.84
N ILE A 351 17.18 -11.97 -25.31
CA ILE A 351 15.88 -11.80 -25.98
C ILE A 351 16.02 -10.92 -27.25
N GLU A 352 16.74 -9.79 -27.17
CA GLU A 352 16.93 -8.86 -28.29
C GLU A 352 17.80 -9.46 -29.41
N GLU A 353 18.75 -10.31 -29.06
CA GLU A 353 19.67 -10.99 -29.98
C GLU A 353 19.08 -12.29 -30.61
N ASP A 354 17.85 -12.69 -30.24
CA ASP A 354 17.30 -14.05 -30.43
C ASP A 354 18.28 -15.16 -29.99
N GLY A 355 19.01 -14.88 -28.91
CA GLY A 355 19.93 -15.79 -28.27
C GLY A 355 19.22 -16.92 -27.54
N ASP A 356 20.01 -17.94 -27.22
CA ASP A 356 19.57 -19.04 -26.37
C ASP A 356 19.64 -18.61 -24.89
N TRP A 357 18.88 -19.30 -24.04
CA TRP A 357 18.80 -19.09 -22.60
C TRP A 357 18.79 -20.45 -21.92
N THR A 358 19.74 -20.65 -21.01
CA THR A 358 19.91 -21.90 -20.26
C THR A 358 19.26 -21.78 -18.89
N LEU A 359 18.48 -22.80 -18.55
CA LEU A 359 17.82 -22.95 -17.26
C LEU A 359 18.63 -23.88 -16.35
N PHE A 360 18.77 -23.50 -15.09
CA PHE A 360 19.61 -24.16 -14.10
C PHE A 360 18.84 -24.46 -12.81
N CYS A 361 19.31 -25.47 -12.07
CA CYS A 361 19.00 -25.61 -10.66
C CYS A 361 20.11 -24.91 -9.83
N PRO A 362 19.78 -24.12 -8.79
CA PRO A 362 20.78 -23.46 -7.96
C PRO A 362 21.71 -24.43 -7.20
N ASN A 363 21.30 -25.66 -6.94
CA ASN A 363 22.16 -26.71 -6.37
C ASN A 363 23.28 -27.16 -7.33
N GLU A 364 23.13 -26.93 -8.64
CA GLU A 364 24.09 -27.36 -9.68
C GLU A 364 24.89 -26.17 -10.25
N ALA A 365 24.25 -25.00 -10.31
CA ALA A 365 24.82 -23.71 -10.67
C ALA A 365 24.74 -22.70 -9.49
N PRO A 366 25.41 -22.98 -8.36
CA PRO A 366 25.36 -22.11 -7.18
C PRO A 366 26.03 -20.76 -7.43
N GLY A 367 25.67 -19.76 -6.62
CA GLY A 367 26.24 -18.42 -6.65
C GLY A 367 25.64 -17.47 -7.69
N LEU A 368 24.81 -17.95 -8.64
CA LEU A 368 24.16 -17.07 -9.63
C LEU A 368 23.28 -15.97 -9.00
N ALA A 369 22.65 -16.25 -7.85
CA ALA A 369 21.88 -15.28 -7.08
C ALA A 369 22.76 -14.31 -6.24
N ASP A 370 24.05 -14.60 -6.09
CA ASP A 370 25.00 -13.87 -5.25
C ASP A 370 25.90 -12.91 -6.04
N VAL A 371 25.86 -12.98 -7.38
CA VAL A 371 26.56 -12.07 -8.30
C VAL A 371 25.59 -11.34 -9.23
N HIS A 372 26.01 -10.19 -9.74
CA HIS A 372 25.24 -9.35 -10.68
C HIS A 372 26.19 -8.75 -11.74
N GLY A 373 25.63 -8.18 -12.81
CA GLY A 373 26.37 -7.53 -13.90
C GLY A 373 27.40 -8.46 -14.58
N ALA A 374 28.61 -7.93 -14.84
CA ALA A 374 29.67 -8.69 -15.52
C ALA A 374 30.03 -10.01 -14.81
N ALA A 375 30.05 -10.03 -13.48
CA ALA A 375 30.33 -11.25 -12.70
C ALA A 375 29.22 -12.31 -12.85
N PHE A 376 27.96 -11.88 -13.01
CA PHE A 376 26.87 -12.80 -13.39
C PHE A 376 27.06 -13.35 -14.80
N VAL A 377 27.41 -12.52 -15.78
CA VAL A 377 27.64 -12.96 -17.17
C VAL A 377 28.78 -13.98 -17.25
N GLU A 378 29.88 -13.75 -16.53
CA GLU A 378 31.01 -14.70 -16.46
C GLU A 378 30.57 -16.04 -15.86
N LEU A 379 29.95 -16.03 -14.67
CA LEU A 379 29.54 -17.25 -13.97
C LEU A 379 28.46 -18.03 -14.73
N TYR A 380 27.48 -17.33 -15.31
CA TYR A 380 26.41 -17.92 -16.11
C TYR A 380 26.97 -18.57 -17.38
N THR A 381 27.75 -17.85 -18.18
CA THR A 381 28.33 -18.40 -19.42
C THR A 381 29.39 -19.48 -19.17
N LYS A 382 30.01 -19.50 -17.99
CA LYS A 382 30.84 -20.62 -17.52
C LYS A 382 29.98 -21.88 -17.30
N TYR A 383 28.86 -21.77 -16.59
CA TYR A 383 27.96 -22.92 -16.36
C TYR A 383 27.24 -23.40 -17.64
N GLU A 384 27.01 -22.53 -18.62
CA GLU A 384 26.59 -22.93 -19.98
C GLU A 384 27.67 -23.80 -20.65
N LYS A 385 28.95 -23.37 -20.64
CA LYS A 385 30.08 -24.11 -21.24
C LYS A 385 30.40 -25.42 -20.52
N GLU A 386 30.21 -25.47 -19.20
CA GLU A 386 30.37 -26.68 -18.38
C GLU A 386 29.20 -27.67 -18.52
N GLY A 387 28.16 -27.33 -19.30
CA GLY A 387 27.02 -28.23 -19.54
C GLY A 387 26.11 -28.44 -18.32
N ARG A 388 26.15 -27.55 -17.32
CA ARG A 388 25.33 -27.67 -16.08
C ARG A 388 23.85 -27.32 -16.26
N GLY A 389 23.46 -26.92 -17.48
CA GLY A 389 22.10 -26.53 -17.80
C GLY A 389 21.15 -27.73 -17.76
N ARG A 390 20.03 -27.61 -17.03
CA ARG A 390 18.94 -28.58 -17.09
C ARG A 390 18.23 -28.57 -18.45
N LYS A 391 18.19 -27.41 -19.10
CA LYS A 391 17.46 -27.18 -20.36
C LYS A 391 17.92 -25.89 -21.01
N THR A 392 18.26 -25.92 -22.29
CA THR A 392 18.46 -24.68 -23.09
C THR A 392 17.24 -24.47 -23.99
N ILE A 393 16.80 -23.22 -24.11
CA ILE A 393 15.65 -22.76 -24.90
C ILE A 393 16.01 -21.48 -25.64
N LYS A 394 15.19 -21.01 -26.60
CA LYS A 394 15.27 -19.61 -27.05
C LYS A 394 14.83 -18.67 -25.93
N ALA A 395 15.56 -17.58 -25.70
CA ALA A 395 15.23 -16.59 -24.68
C ALA A 395 13.82 -16.00 -24.92
N GLN A 396 13.48 -15.75 -26.19
CA GLN A 396 12.16 -15.28 -26.59
C GLN A 396 11.01 -16.23 -26.19
N LYS A 397 11.26 -17.55 -26.07
CA LYS A 397 10.22 -18.51 -25.64
C LYS A 397 9.79 -18.28 -24.18
N LEU A 398 10.74 -17.96 -23.31
CA LEU A 398 10.41 -17.57 -21.94
C LEU A 398 9.79 -16.17 -21.92
N TRP A 399 10.28 -15.24 -22.75
CA TRP A 399 9.70 -13.91 -22.89
C TRP A 399 8.21 -13.93 -23.20
N TYR A 400 7.77 -14.67 -24.22
CA TYR A 400 6.34 -14.77 -24.55
C TYR A 400 5.50 -15.33 -23.37
N ALA A 401 5.99 -16.36 -22.67
CA ALA A 401 5.30 -16.89 -21.49
C ALA A 401 5.15 -15.86 -20.34
N ILE A 402 6.13 -14.96 -20.17
CA ILE A 402 6.05 -13.83 -19.23
C ILE A 402 4.95 -12.84 -19.67
N LEU A 403 4.90 -12.50 -20.96
CA LEU A 403 3.88 -11.58 -21.48
C LEU A 403 2.47 -12.16 -21.40
N ASP A 404 2.30 -13.45 -21.69
CA ASP A 404 1.00 -14.14 -21.60
C ASP A 404 0.49 -14.16 -20.16
N ALA A 405 1.37 -14.46 -19.19
CA ALA A 405 1.04 -14.36 -17.76
C ALA A 405 0.63 -12.94 -17.35
N GLN A 406 1.31 -11.91 -17.88
CA GLN A 406 0.98 -10.50 -17.61
C GLN A 406 -0.37 -10.09 -18.20
N ILE A 407 -0.69 -10.53 -19.41
CA ILE A 407 -1.97 -10.26 -20.07
C ILE A 407 -3.13 -10.93 -19.30
N GLU A 408 -2.95 -12.16 -18.80
CA GLU A 408 -3.98 -12.88 -18.04
C GLU A 408 -4.13 -12.37 -16.59
N THR A 409 -3.02 -12.13 -15.87
CA THR A 409 -3.03 -11.99 -14.40
C THR A 409 -2.62 -10.60 -13.89
N GLY A 410 -2.10 -9.73 -14.76
CA GLY A 410 -1.50 -8.44 -14.40
C GLY A 410 -0.06 -8.51 -13.86
N GLY A 411 0.55 -9.71 -13.82
CA GLY A 411 1.92 -9.97 -13.39
C GLY A 411 2.56 -11.19 -14.09
N PRO A 412 3.82 -11.53 -13.83
CA PRO A 412 4.64 -11.06 -12.72
C PRO A 412 5.11 -9.61 -12.88
N PHE A 413 5.51 -9.04 -11.74
CA PHE A 413 6.19 -7.75 -11.67
C PHE A 413 7.58 -7.84 -12.34
N MET A 414 8.06 -6.74 -12.91
CA MET A 414 9.31 -6.70 -13.67
C MET A 414 10.33 -5.79 -12.99
N LEU A 415 11.40 -6.37 -12.45
CA LEU A 415 12.50 -5.64 -11.81
C LEU A 415 13.84 -6.08 -12.39
N TYR A 416 14.75 -5.12 -12.58
CA TYR A 416 16.03 -5.34 -13.23
C TYR A 416 17.14 -5.41 -12.17
N LYS A 417 17.63 -6.63 -11.93
CA LYS A 417 18.62 -7.00 -10.91
C LYS A 417 19.87 -6.12 -10.97
N ASP A 418 20.39 -5.91 -12.17
CA ASP A 418 21.66 -5.23 -12.36
C ASP A 418 21.53 -3.71 -12.17
N ALA A 419 20.47 -3.09 -12.72
CA ALA A 419 20.14 -1.69 -12.47
C ALA A 419 19.76 -1.40 -11.00
N ALA A 420 19.19 -2.38 -10.29
CA ALA A 420 18.89 -2.30 -8.87
C ALA A 420 20.17 -2.33 -8.01
N ASN A 421 21.07 -3.28 -8.27
CA ASN A 421 22.32 -3.48 -7.53
C ASN A 421 23.34 -2.35 -7.79
N ALA A 422 23.70 -2.11 -9.06
CA ALA A 422 24.75 -1.15 -9.46
C ALA A 422 24.40 0.32 -9.14
N LYS A 423 23.16 0.59 -8.70
CA LYS A 423 22.65 1.93 -8.34
C LYS A 423 22.00 1.92 -6.96
N SER A 424 22.51 1.11 -6.03
CA SER A 424 22.11 1.10 -4.62
C SER A 424 23.27 1.57 -3.73
N ASN A 425 22.97 2.46 -2.77
CA ASN A 425 23.94 2.86 -1.76
C ASN A 425 24.27 1.72 -0.76
N GLN A 426 23.56 0.59 -0.82
CA GLN A 426 23.83 -0.63 -0.04
C GLN A 426 24.70 -1.67 -0.80
N GLN A 427 25.22 -1.37 -1.99
CA GLN A 427 26.02 -2.33 -2.78
C GLN A 427 27.28 -2.86 -2.06
N ASN A 428 27.74 -2.19 -0.99
CA ASN A 428 28.85 -2.65 -0.14
C ASN A 428 28.47 -3.79 0.83
N LEU A 429 27.20 -4.18 0.92
CA LEU A 429 26.72 -5.31 1.73
C LEU A 429 26.72 -6.64 0.96
N GLY A 430 26.76 -6.59 -0.37
CA GLY A 430 26.61 -7.74 -1.26
C GLY A 430 25.39 -7.62 -2.17
N THR A 431 25.16 -8.65 -3.00
CA THR A 431 24.10 -8.65 -4.01
C THR A 431 22.71 -8.65 -3.38
N ILE A 432 21.92 -7.63 -3.71
CA ILE A 432 20.49 -7.50 -3.44
C ILE A 432 19.71 -8.46 -4.36
N LYS A 433 18.79 -9.22 -3.76
CA LYS A 433 18.14 -10.39 -4.38
C LYS A 433 16.65 -10.21 -4.66
N SER A 434 16.01 -9.16 -4.18
CA SER A 434 14.58 -8.89 -4.39
C SER A 434 14.21 -7.44 -4.08
N SER A 435 12.94 -7.13 -4.29
CA SER A 435 12.26 -5.97 -3.70
C SER A 435 11.18 -6.44 -2.72
N ASN A 436 10.50 -5.50 -2.04
CA ASN A 436 9.29 -5.75 -1.25
C ASN A 436 8.04 -6.16 -2.07
N LEU A 437 6.91 -6.33 -1.37
CA LEU A 437 5.55 -6.54 -1.93
C LEU A 437 5.12 -5.52 -3.01
N CYS A 438 5.54 -4.27 -2.90
CA CYS A 438 5.06 -3.16 -3.75
C CYS A 438 6.09 -2.63 -4.76
N THR A 439 7.24 -3.29 -4.90
CA THR A 439 8.28 -3.04 -5.92
C THR A 439 9.04 -1.70 -5.84
N GLU A 440 8.95 -0.97 -4.72
CA GLU A 440 9.67 0.30 -4.48
C GLU A 440 10.93 0.17 -3.60
N ILE A 441 11.14 -0.95 -2.91
CA ILE A 441 12.20 -1.10 -1.89
C ILE A 441 13.34 -2.00 -2.36
N ILE A 442 14.55 -1.46 -2.40
CA ILE A 442 15.76 -2.14 -2.91
C ILE A 442 16.80 -2.15 -1.78
N GLU A 443 16.55 -3.04 -0.81
CA GLU A 443 17.35 -3.22 0.39
C GLU A 443 17.97 -4.63 0.42
N TYR A 444 19.16 -4.75 1.03
CA TYR A 444 19.86 -6.02 1.21
C TYR A 444 19.14 -6.95 2.21
N SER A 445 19.13 -8.27 1.93
CA SER A 445 18.56 -9.30 2.80
C SER A 445 19.41 -10.57 2.80
N ALA A 446 19.55 -11.20 3.97
CA ALA A 446 20.37 -12.39 4.21
C ALA A 446 19.70 -13.32 5.24
N PRO A 447 20.18 -14.55 5.48
CA PRO A 447 19.56 -15.48 6.44
C PRO A 447 19.45 -14.94 7.88
N ASP A 448 20.30 -14.00 8.29
CA ASP A 448 20.28 -13.27 9.57
C ASP A 448 19.76 -11.82 9.47
N GLU A 449 19.34 -11.38 8.27
CA GLU A 449 18.91 -10.02 7.98
C GLU A 449 17.63 -9.97 7.14
N VAL A 450 16.54 -9.55 7.77
CA VAL A 450 15.30 -9.20 7.08
C VAL A 450 15.29 -7.68 6.93
N ALA A 451 15.27 -7.16 5.70
CA ALA A 451 15.23 -5.70 5.51
C ALA A 451 13.88 -5.13 5.96
N VAL A 452 13.83 -3.84 6.34
CA VAL A 452 12.67 -3.24 7.03
C VAL A 452 12.39 -1.83 6.54
N CYS A 453 11.28 -1.69 5.85
CA CYS A 453 10.93 -0.45 5.19
C CYS A 453 10.06 0.47 6.07
N ASN A 454 10.55 1.69 6.31
CA ASN A 454 9.93 2.72 7.16
C ASN A 454 9.40 3.87 6.26
N LEU A 455 8.07 4.04 6.15
CA LEU A 455 7.43 4.81 5.07
C LEU A 455 6.63 6.05 5.52
N ALA A 456 6.78 7.13 4.75
CA ALA A 456 5.90 8.31 4.78
C ALA A 456 5.80 8.98 3.41
N SER A 457 4.64 9.55 3.10
CA SER A 457 4.34 10.17 1.79
C SER A 457 4.05 11.67 1.93
N ILE A 458 4.74 12.49 1.13
CA ILE A 458 4.58 13.95 1.06
C ILE A 458 3.44 14.32 0.10
N ALA A 459 2.56 15.25 0.49
CA ALA A 459 1.40 15.65 -0.30
C ALA A 459 1.72 16.84 -1.21
N LEU A 460 2.14 16.55 -2.44
CA LEU A 460 2.67 17.54 -3.40
C LEU A 460 1.76 18.76 -3.65
N PRO A 461 0.41 18.66 -3.67
CA PRO A 461 -0.45 19.83 -3.87
C PRO A 461 -0.40 20.88 -2.75
N THR A 462 0.09 20.54 -1.56
CA THR A 462 0.15 21.45 -0.40
C THR A 462 1.27 22.48 -0.47
N PHE A 463 2.21 22.32 -1.41
CA PHE A 463 3.32 23.24 -1.66
C PHE A 463 3.02 24.23 -2.80
N ILE A 464 1.78 24.26 -3.30
CA ILE A 464 1.34 25.24 -4.30
C ILE A 464 0.81 26.47 -3.56
N VAL A 465 1.41 27.63 -3.83
CA VAL A 465 1.03 28.91 -3.24
C VAL A 465 0.49 29.85 -4.31
N ASN A 466 -0.48 30.69 -3.93
CA ASN A 466 -0.99 31.74 -4.82
C ASN A 466 0.09 32.82 -5.01
N ASP A 467 0.36 33.17 -6.26
CA ASP A 467 1.36 34.17 -6.65
C ASP A 467 0.85 34.89 -7.92
N PRO A 468 0.38 36.15 -7.81
CA PRO A 468 -0.15 36.90 -8.95
C PRO A 468 0.84 37.16 -10.09
N ALA A 469 2.16 37.00 -9.86
CA ALA A 469 3.17 37.14 -10.90
C ALA A 469 3.47 35.84 -11.64
N ALA A 470 2.99 34.70 -11.14
CA ALA A 470 3.23 33.37 -11.72
C ALA A 470 2.11 32.96 -12.71
N PRO A 471 2.41 32.05 -13.67
CA PRO A 471 1.40 31.49 -14.57
C PRO A 471 0.17 30.97 -13.83
N HIS A 472 -1.02 31.30 -14.33
CA HIS A 472 -2.31 30.97 -13.71
C HIS A 472 -2.47 31.40 -12.24
N GLY A 473 -1.66 32.38 -11.78
CA GLY A 473 -1.73 32.96 -10.44
C GLY A 473 -1.15 32.06 -9.34
N LYS A 474 -0.29 31.09 -9.66
CA LYS A 474 0.26 30.12 -8.71
C LYS A 474 1.70 29.73 -9.00
N ARG A 475 2.50 29.51 -7.96
CA ARG A 475 3.82 28.86 -8.06
C ARG A 475 3.94 27.67 -7.12
N TYR A 476 4.96 26.85 -7.35
CA TYR A 476 5.38 25.80 -6.43
C TYR A 476 6.39 26.35 -5.39
N ASP A 477 6.42 25.80 -4.18
CA ASP A 477 7.34 26.19 -3.11
C ASP A 477 8.31 25.06 -2.73
N PHE A 478 9.43 25.01 -3.45
CA PHE A 478 10.50 24.05 -3.22
C PHE A 478 11.19 24.23 -1.86
N LYS A 479 11.21 25.45 -1.30
CA LYS A 479 11.78 25.68 0.05
C LYS A 479 10.91 25.03 1.11
N LYS A 480 9.59 25.19 1.04
CA LYS A 480 8.69 24.53 1.98
C LYS A 480 8.66 23.01 1.80
N LEU A 481 8.82 22.51 0.56
CA LEU A 481 8.99 21.08 0.29
C LEU A 481 10.27 20.52 0.94
N HIS A 482 11.39 21.24 0.83
CA HIS A 482 12.66 20.89 1.47
C HIS A 482 12.52 20.85 3.00
N GLU A 483 12.02 21.92 3.63
CA GLU A 483 11.76 21.99 5.09
C GLU A 483 10.95 20.79 5.59
N VAL A 484 9.80 20.49 4.97
CA VAL A 484 8.93 19.39 5.38
C VAL A 484 9.63 18.04 5.19
N THR A 485 10.38 17.87 4.11
CA THR A 485 11.13 16.63 3.85
C THR A 485 12.18 16.37 4.94
N LYS A 486 12.85 17.40 5.47
CA LYS A 486 13.79 17.25 6.59
C LYS A 486 13.10 16.73 7.85
N VAL A 487 11.89 17.22 8.17
CA VAL A 487 11.08 16.69 9.29
C VAL A 487 10.65 15.24 9.03
N VAL A 488 10.19 14.91 7.82
CA VAL A 488 9.81 13.54 7.46
C VAL A 488 11.00 12.57 7.59
N ALA A 489 12.19 12.95 7.11
CA ALA A 489 13.40 12.15 7.24
C ALA A 489 13.77 11.89 8.72
N ASN A 490 13.69 12.93 9.56
CA ASN A 490 13.89 12.82 11.01
C ASN A 490 12.88 11.84 11.63
N ASN A 491 11.58 12.01 11.34
CA ASN A 491 10.52 11.16 11.90
C ASN A 491 10.69 9.68 11.52
N LEU A 492 11.04 9.40 10.26
CA LEU A 492 11.31 8.04 9.80
C LEU A 492 12.58 7.45 10.43
N ASN A 493 13.62 8.26 10.68
CA ASN A 493 14.78 7.80 11.43
C ASN A 493 14.45 7.49 12.91
N THR A 494 13.61 8.30 13.57
CA THR A 494 13.16 8.02 14.95
C THR A 494 12.32 6.75 15.03
N ILE A 495 11.47 6.49 14.01
CA ILE A 495 10.65 5.27 13.90
C ILE A 495 11.50 3.98 13.97
N ILE A 496 12.74 3.98 13.47
CA ILE A 496 13.65 2.83 13.52
C ILE A 496 13.94 2.41 14.98
N ASP A 497 14.11 3.38 15.88
CA ASP A 497 14.49 3.09 17.27
C ASP A 497 13.29 2.72 18.15
N VAL A 498 12.10 3.28 17.88
CA VAL A 498 10.86 3.00 18.66
C VAL A 498 10.02 1.83 18.12
N ASN A 499 10.33 1.31 16.92
CA ASN A 499 9.57 0.23 16.31
C ASN A 499 9.71 -1.11 17.05
N TYR A 500 8.57 -1.78 17.27
CA TYR A 500 8.52 -3.18 17.68
C TYR A 500 8.77 -4.12 16.50
N TYR A 501 9.89 -4.84 16.52
CA TYR A 501 10.28 -5.79 15.48
C TYR A 501 9.68 -7.18 15.75
N PRO A 502 8.99 -7.81 14.78
CA PRO A 502 8.36 -9.12 14.97
C PRO A 502 9.36 -10.29 14.99
N VAL A 503 10.57 -10.09 14.46
CA VAL A 503 11.68 -11.07 14.38
C VAL A 503 13.03 -10.37 14.61
N PRO A 504 14.04 -11.02 15.22
CA PRO A 504 15.31 -10.37 15.56
C PRO A 504 16.14 -9.96 14.33
N GLU A 505 16.07 -10.71 13.23
CA GLU A 505 16.75 -10.42 11.95
C GLU A 505 16.30 -9.07 11.35
N ALA A 506 15.04 -8.71 11.59
CA ALA A 506 14.49 -7.41 11.18
C ALA A 506 15.07 -6.26 12.00
N ARG A 507 15.34 -6.49 13.30
CA ARG A 507 16.02 -5.51 14.15
C ARG A 507 17.51 -5.41 13.82
N ASN A 508 18.15 -6.53 13.49
CA ASN A 508 19.56 -6.58 13.05
C ASN A 508 19.79 -5.64 11.86
N SER A 509 19.06 -5.88 10.76
CA SER A 509 19.25 -5.12 9.53
C SER A 509 18.86 -3.63 9.68
N ASN A 510 17.68 -3.33 10.25
CA ASN A 510 17.24 -1.93 10.36
C ASN A 510 18.13 -1.10 11.30
N MET A 511 18.67 -1.67 12.38
CA MET A 511 19.59 -0.94 13.26
C MET A 511 20.98 -0.73 12.64
N ARG A 512 21.45 -1.64 11.77
CA ARG A 512 22.75 -1.53 11.08
C ARG A 512 22.73 -0.57 9.89
N HIS A 513 21.66 -0.60 9.10
CA HIS A 513 21.59 0.10 7.80
C HIS A 513 20.66 1.32 7.84
N ARG A 514 19.74 1.36 8.80
CA ARG A 514 18.79 2.45 9.05
C ARG A 514 18.07 3.00 7.79
N PRO A 515 17.59 2.18 6.84
CA PRO A 515 16.90 2.67 5.65
C PRO A 515 15.55 3.33 5.98
N ILE A 516 15.21 4.34 5.19
CA ILE A 516 13.89 4.97 5.19
C ILE A 516 13.37 5.09 3.74
N GLY A 517 12.07 5.24 3.58
CA GLY A 517 11.39 5.41 2.29
C GLY A 517 10.44 6.60 2.31
N ILE A 518 10.95 7.76 1.88
CA ILE A 518 10.14 8.94 1.59
C ILE A 518 9.52 8.79 0.21
N GLY A 519 8.20 8.83 0.15
CA GLY A 519 7.41 8.82 -1.08
C GLY A 519 6.61 10.12 -1.26
N VAL A 520 5.76 10.14 -2.28
CA VAL A 520 4.89 11.29 -2.60
C VAL A 520 3.44 10.84 -2.74
N GLN A 521 2.51 11.79 -2.86
CA GLN A 521 1.14 11.59 -3.32
C GLN A 521 0.59 12.87 -3.97
N GLY A 522 -0.39 12.72 -4.85
CA GLY A 522 -1.05 13.85 -5.53
C GLY A 522 -0.19 14.55 -6.60
N LEU A 523 0.70 13.83 -7.31
CA LEU A 523 1.44 14.45 -8.43
C LEU A 523 0.48 14.96 -9.53
N ALA A 524 -0.52 14.16 -9.90
CA ALA A 524 -1.54 14.57 -10.86
C ALA A 524 -2.38 15.76 -10.36
N ASP A 525 -2.77 15.78 -9.09
CA ASP A 525 -3.43 16.93 -8.46
C ASP A 525 -2.57 18.20 -8.53
N ALA A 526 -1.25 18.09 -8.33
CA ALA A 526 -0.34 19.22 -8.40
C ALA A 526 -0.28 19.80 -9.82
N PHE A 527 -0.12 18.94 -10.84
CA PHE A 527 -0.16 19.34 -12.25
C PHE A 527 -1.51 19.96 -12.64
N MET A 528 -2.64 19.33 -12.27
CA MET A 528 -3.99 19.84 -12.54
C MET A 528 -4.29 21.17 -11.82
N CYS A 529 -3.73 21.38 -10.63
CA CYS A 529 -3.83 22.63 -9.89
C CYS A 529 -3.03 23.77 -10.54
N LEU A 530 -1.88 23.44 -11.15
CA LEU A 530 -1.00 24.37 -11.90
C LEU A 530 -1.33 24.50 -13.40
N LYS A 531 -2.39 23.83 -13.89
CA LYS A 531 -2.81 23.80 -15.31
C LYS A 531 -1.80 23.17 -16.28
N MET A 532 -0.96 22.26 -15.78
CA MET A 532 0.02 21.52 -16.57
C MET A 532 -0.57 20.19 -17.07
N PRO A 533 -0.61 19.92 -18.38
CA PRO A 533 -0.86 18.57 -18.91
C PRO A 533 0.19 17.57 -18.42
N PHE A 534 -0.20 16.34 -18.10
CA PHE A 534 0.73 15.31 -17.57
C PHE A 534 1.89 14.99 -18.55
N GLU A 535 1.69 15.23 -19.85
CA GLU A 535 2.68 15.00 -20.91
C GLU A 535 3.48 16.26 -21.31
N SER A 536 3.28 17.38 -20.61
CA SER A 536 3.92 18.66 -20.93
C SER A 536 5.39 18.73 -20.50
N PRO A 537 6.24 19.52 -21.20
CA PRO A 537 7.61 19.83 -20.74
C PRO A 537 7.65 20.39 -19.31
N GLU A 538 6.69 21.24 -18.95
CA GLU A 538 6.59 21.91 -17.66
C GLU A 538 6.28 20.92 -16.54
N ALA A 539 5.38 19.96 -16.78
CA ALA A 539 5.13 18.84 -15.85
C ALA A 539 6.37 17.94 -15.69
N ARG A 540 7.16 17.76 -16.76
CA ARG A 540 8.41 16.98 -16.72
C ARG A 540 9.51 17.67 -15.93
N GLU A 541 9.68 18.98 -16.11
CA GLU A 541 10.59 19.79 -15.31
C GLU A 541 10.17 19.81 -13.83
N LEU A 542 8.89 20.06 -13.53
CA LEU A 542 8.37 20.05 -12.16
C LEU A 542 8.52 18.67 -11.50
N ASN A 543 8.33 17.56 -12.22
CA ASN A 543 8.65 16.22 -11.75
C ASN A 543 10.14 16.09 -11.35
N LEU A 544 11.06 16.57 -12.17
CA LEU A 544 12.50 16.55 -11.85
C LEU A 544 12.79 17.38 -10.59
N LEU A 545 12.38 18.65 -10.56
CA LEU A 545 12.68 19.57 -9.46
C LEU A 545 12.05 19.15 -8.13
N ILE A 546 10.86 18.53 -8.13
CA ILE A 546 10.24 17.95 -6.93
C ILE A 546 11.11 16.83 -6.36
N PHE A 547 11.50 15.84 -7.17
CA PHE A 547 12.27 14.70 -6.66
C PHE A 547 13.72 15.03 -6.33
N GLU A 548 14.34 15.97 -7.06
CA GLU A 548 15.63 16.55 -6.69
C GLU A 548 15.56 17.23 -5.31
N THR A 549 14.55 18.08 -5.08
CA THR A 549 14.34 18.79 -3.82
C THR A 549 14.15 17.83 -2.63
N ILE A 550 13.34 16.78 -2.81
CA ILE A 550 13.10 15.78 -1.76
C ILE A 550 14.39 14.99 -1.49
N TYR A 551 15.16 14.64 -2.53
CA TYR A 551 16.43 13.93 -2.32
C TYR A 551 17.46 14.81 -1.60
N HIS A 552 17.61 16.08 -2.00
CA HIS A 552 18.53 17.01 -1.37
C HIS A 552 18.23 17.17 0.12
N ALA A 553 16.98 17.49 0.44
CA ALA A 553 16.52 17.65 1.81
C ALA A 553 16.68 16.38 2.67
N ALA A 554 16.43 15.19 2.10
CA ALA A 554 16.60 13.93 2.82
C ALA A 554 18.08 13.58 3.07
N VAL A 555 18.97 13.87 2.11
CA VAL A 555 20.42 13.71 2.28
C VAL A 555 20.93 14.70 3.33
N GLU A 556 20.54 15.97 3.25
CA GLU A 556 20.90 17.03 4.18
C GLU A 556 20.48 16.70 5.63
N ALA A 557 19.22 16.32 5.85
CA ALA A 557 18.75 15.89 7.17
C ALA A 557 19.47 14.63 7.70
N SER A 558 19.86 13.71 6.81
CA SER A 558 20.61 12.50 7.17
C SER A 558 22.08 12.79 7.51
N VAL A 559 22.68 13.84 6.93
CA VAL A 559 23.97 14.41 7.38
C VAL A 559 23.81 15.06 8.75
N GLU A 560 22.82 15.95 8.96
CA GLU A 560 22.60 16.62 10.26
C GLU A 560 22.39 15.61 11.40
N MET A 561 21.61 14.55 11.15
CA MET A 561 21.45 13.47 12.12
C MET A 561 22.74 12.66 12.34
N ALA A 562 23.65 12.60 11.37
CA ALA A 562 24.97 11.98 11.54
C ALA A 562 25.97 12.89 12.28
N GLU A 563 25.90 14.22 12.11
CA GLU A 563 26.68 15.16 12.94
C GLU A 563 26.28 15.06 14.43
N ALA A 564 25.00 14.80 14.71
CA ALA A 564 24.48 14.67 16.07
C ALA A 564 24.57 13.24 16.68
N GLN A 565 24.53 12.18 15.88
CA GLN A 565 24.37 10.79 16.36
C GLN A 565 25.38 9.77 15.78
N GLY A 566 26.30 10.21 14.92
CA GLY A 566 27.15 9.36 14.09
C GLY A 566 26.41 8.74 12.89
N PRO A 567 27.12 8.31 11.83
CA PRO A 567 26.52 7.65 10.69
C PRO A 567 25.98 6.25 11.02
N TYR A 568 25.24 5.62 10.10
CA TYR A 568 24.87 4.19 10.24
C TYR A 568 26.12 3.29 10.17
N SER A 569 26.08 2.12 10.83
CA SER A 569 27.29 1.35 11.14
C SER A 569 28.04 0.80 9.92
N THR A 570 27.37 0.69 8.78
CA THR A 570 27.92 0.20 7.50
C THR A 570 28.04 1.29 6.43
N PHE A 571 28.13 2.56 6.86
CA PHE A 571 28.35 3.68 5.94
C PHE A 571 29.67 3.58 5.18
N GLN A 572 30.74 3.12 5.85
CA GLN A 572 32.05 3.00 5.22
C GLN A 572 32.05 1.95 4.10
N GLY A 573 32.61 2.32 2.94
CA GLY A 573 32.60 1.52 1.73
C GLY A 573 31.38 1.74 0.81
N SER A 574 30.30 2.36 1.31
CA SER A 574 29.14 2.72 0.48
C SER A 574 29.50 3.76 -0.60
N PRO A 575 28.75 3.84 -1.72
CA PRO A 575 28.87 4.93 -2.70
C PRO A 575 28.88 6.33 -2.07
N ALA A 576 28.01 6.59 -1.09
CA ALA A 576 27.95 7.88 -0.40
C ALA A 576 29.24 8.20 0.37
N SER A 577 29.91 7.20 0.98
CA SER A 577 31.24 7.40 1.60
C SER A 577 32.35 7.74 0.59
N GLN A 578 32.11 7.51 -0.70
CA GLN A 578 32.98 7.89 -1.81
C GLN A 578 32.53 9.21 -2.50
N GLY A 579 31.56 9.93 -1.93
CA GLY A 579 30.98 11.15 -2.50
C GLY A 579 30.00 10.94 -3.66
N LYS A 580 29.62 9.69 -3.94
CA LYS A 580 28.67 9.33 -5.02
C LYS A 580 27.25 9.26 -4.46
N LEU A 581 26.41 10.20 -4.88
CA LEU A 581 24.98 10.22 -4.61
C LEU A 581 24.22 9.56 -5.77
N GLN A 582 22.90 9.42 -5.64
CA GLN A 582 22.11 8.60 -6.56
C GLN A 582 22.24 9.03 -8.02
N PHE A 583 22.23 10.33 -8.31
CA PHE A 583 22.30 10.83 -9.69
C PHE A 583 23.66 10.55 -10.35
N ASP A 584 24.76 10.53 -9.56
CA ASP A 584 26.08 10.11 -10.04
C ASP A 584 26.06 8.63 -10.49
N LEU A 585 25.31 7.77 -9.79
CA LEU A 585 25.10 6.35 -10.16
C LEU A 585 24.19 6.18 -11.40
N TRP A 586 23.51 7.23 -11.85
CA TRP A 586 22.77 7.27 -13.12
C TRP A 586 23.52 8.02 -14.24
N GLY A 587 24.67 8.64 -13.95
CA GLY A 587 25.36 9.53 -14.90
C GLY A 587 24.60 10.82 -15.20
N VAL A 588 23.77 11.30 -14.26
CA VAL A 588 22.90 12.48 -14.41
C VAL A 588 23.47 13.65 -13.61
N THR A 589 23.60 14.80 -14.26
CA THR A 589 23.84 16.08 -13.57
C THR A 589 22.50 16.63 -13.03
N PRO A 590 22.41 17.03 -11.75
CA PRO A 590 21.24 17.72 -11.21
C PRO A 590 20.97 19.08 -11.86
N SER A 591 19.84 19.71 -11.52
CA SER A 591 19.62 21.13 -11.83
C SER A 591 20.47 22.04 -10.93
N GLY A 592 20.48 23.34 -11.25
CA GLY A 592 21.07 24.38 -10.40
C GLY A 592 20.16 24.86 -9.27
N LEU A 593 19.17 24.07 -8.83
CA LEU A 593 18.23 24.49 -7.77
C LEU A 593 18.83 24.35 -6.36
N TRP A 594 19.78 23.43 -6.16
CA TRP A 594 20.39 23.13 -4.86
C TRP A 594 21.91 22.88 -4.96
N GLU A 595 22.64 23.22 -3.89
CA GLU A 595 24.12 23.23 -3.86
C GLU A 595 24.72 21.85 -3.56
N TRP A 596 24.65 20.96 -4.55
CA TRP A 596 24.99 19.54 -4.42
C TRP A 596 26.44 19.22 -4.05
N GLU A 597 27.42 19.98 -4.54
CA GLU A 597 28.85 19.68 -4.28
C GLU A 597 29.25 20.00 -2.83
N ASP A 598 28.68 21.07 -2.27
CA ASP A 598 28.82 21.45 -0.86
C ASP A 598 28.17 20.40 0.06
N LEU A 599 27.05 19.80 -0.37
CA LEU A 599 26.41 18.68 0.32
C LEU A 599 27.22 17.39 0.21
N LYS A 600 27.75 17.03 -0.97
CA LYS A 600 28.66 15.89 -1.16
C LYS A 600 29.89 15.98 -0.25
N ALA A 601 30.50 17.16 -0.15
CA ALA A 601 31.65 17.38 0.74
C ALA A 601 31.29 17.13 2.22
N LYS A 602 30.11 17.55 2.66
CA LYS A 602 29.59 17.24 4.01
C LYS A 602 29.31 15.75 4.19
N VAL A 603 28.71 15.08 3.19
CA VAL A 603 28.44 13.62 3.19
C VAL A 603 29.72 12.81 3.35
N VAL A 604 30.81 13.14 2.66
CA VAL A 604 32.10 12.44 2.81
C VAL A 604 32.75 12.71 4.18
N ARG A 605 32.66 13.96 4.67
CA ARG A 605 33.26 14.38 5.95
C ARG A 605 32.57 13.78 7.17
N THR A 606 31.24 13.79 7.19
CA THR A 606 30.41 13.43 8.34
C THR A 606 29.85 12.00 8.22
N GLY A 607 29.45 11.61 7.01
CA GLY A 607 28.61 10.46 6.75
C GLY A 607 27.10 10.75 6.79
N LEU A 608 26.32 9.69 6.64
CA LEU A 608 24.84 9.71 6.63
C LEU A 608 24.29 8.87 7.78
N ARG A 609 23.16 9.28 8.36
CA ARG A 609 22.45 8.51 9.40
C ARG A 609 21.65 7.33 8.83
N ASN A 610 21.29 7.39 7.56
CA ASN A 610 20.42 6.44 6.87
C ASN A 610 21.06 6.00 5.55
N SER A 611 21.08 4.69 5.26
CA SER A 611 21.67 4.16 4.01
C SER A 611 20.85 4.45 2.76
N LEU A 612 19.53 4.52 2.90
CA LEU A 612 18.56 4.79 1.85
C LEU A 612 17.48 5.73 2.40
N LEU A 613 16.90 6.54 1.51
CA LEU A 613 16.13 7.74 1.84
C LEU A 613 14.77 7.83 1.11
N LEU A 614 14.73 7.63 -0.20
CA LEU A 614 13.54 7.85 -1.04
C LEU A 614 13.06 6.54 -1.68
N ALA A 615 11.76 6.27 -1.55
CA ALA A 615 11.05 5.13 -2.12
C ALA A 615 9.55 5.45 -2.35
N PRO A 616 9.15 5.92 -3.55
CA PRO A 616 7.75 6.22 -3.84
C PRO A 616 6.86 4.98 -3.96
N MET A 617 6.15 4.68 -2.86
CA MET A 617 5.22 3.56 -2.65
C MET A 617 3.79 3.81 -3.18
N PRO A 618 2.90 2.80 -3.24
CA PRO A 618 1.48 3.01 -3.56
C PRO A 618 0.73 3.60 -2.36
N THR A 619 -0.01 4.69 -2.56
CA THR A 619 -0.63 5.45 -1.47
C THR A 619 -2.14 5.24 -1.32
N ALA A 620 -2.72 4.16 -1.86
CA ALA A 620 -4.17 3.88 -1.92
C ALA A 620 -4.99 4.31 -0.70
N SER A 621 -4.58 3.92 0.52
CA SER A 621 -5.29 4.33 1.73
C SER A 621 -4.96 5.75 2.20
N THR A 622 -3.70 6.16 2.17
CA THR A 622 -3.24 7.46 2.72
C THR A 622 -3.61 8.65 1.85
N SER A 623 -3.56 8.50 0.52
CA SER A 623 -4.01 9.52 -0.43
C SER A 623 -5.53 9.68 -0.45
N GLN A 624 -6.30 8.58 -0.29
CA GLN A 624 -7.74 8.69 -0.03
C GLN A 624 -8.04 9.47 1.26
N ILE A 625 -7.24 9.29 2.32
CA ILE A 625 -7.41 10.05 3.59
C ILE A 625 -7.17 11.54 3.38
N LEU A 626 -6.06 11.95 2.74
CA LEU A 626 -5.77 13.38 2.55
C LEU A 626 -6.66 14.03 1.48
N GLY A 627 -7.10 13.25 0.48
CA GLY A 627 -8.02 13.64 -0.58
C GLY A 627 -7.41 13.83 -1.96
N PHE A 628 -6.27 13.18 -2.25
CA PHE A 628 -5.48 13.31 -3.48
C PHE A 628 -5.41 11.99 -4.27
N ASN A 629 -4.89 12.02 -5.50
CA ASN A 629 -4.61 10.85 -6.32
C ASN A 629 -3.39 10.06 -5.83
N GLU A 630 -3.26 8.81 -6.27
CA GLU A 630 -2.24 7.89 -5.79
C GLU A 630 -0.83 8.24 -6.29
N CYS A 631 0.11 8.36 -5.34
CA CYS A 631 1.55 8.54 -5.55
C CYS A 631 1.91 9.53 -6.69
N PHE A 632 2.58 9.03 -7.72
CA PHE A 632 2.96 9.75 -8.94
C PHE A 632 2.08 9.38 -10.16
N GLU A 633 0.95 8.69 -9.96
CA GLU A 633 0.11 8.21 -11.06
C GLU A 633 -0.76 9.32 -11.66
N PRO A 634 -1.06 9.28 -12.98
CA PRO A 634 -2.17 10.04 -13.55
C PRO A 634 -3.53 9.56 -13.02
N TYR A 635 -4.59 10.35 -13.25
CA TYR A 635 -5.95 9.89 -12.96
C TYR A 635 -6.35 8.72 -13.86
N THR A 636 -6.81 7.62 -13.25
CA THR A 636 -7.27 6.43 -13.99
C THR A 636 -8.64 6.62 -14.65
N SER A 637 -9.39 7.65 -14.23
CA SER A 637 -10.67 8.09 -14.79
C SER A 637 -11.04 9.47 -14.23
N ASN A 638 -11.67 10.36 -15.00
CA ASN A 638 -12.20 11.62 -14.45
C ASN A 638 -13.57 11.48 -13.76
N ILE A 639 -14.26 10.35 -13.91
CA ILE A 639 -15.38 9.97 -13.04
C ILE A 639 -15.27 8.49 -12.66
N TYR A 640 -15.47 8.19 -11.37
CA TYR A 640 -15.39 6.82 -10.86
C TYR A 640 -16.40 6.59 -9.73
N THR A 641 -16.87 5.35 -9.60
CA THR A 641 -17.74 4.94 -8.49
C THR A 641 -16.90 4.52 -7.29
N ARG A 642 -17.10 5.14 -6.12
CA ARG A 642 -16.54 4.66 -4.84
C ARG A 642 -17.61 3.95 -4.02
N ARG A 643 -17.29 2.73 -3.61
CA ARG A 643 -18.07 1.92 -2.66
C ARG A 643 -17.68 2.28 -1.23
N VAL A 644 -18.67 2.64 -0.41
CA VAL A 644 -18.54 2.79 1.05
C VAL A 644 -19.65 2.00 1.75
N LEU A 645 -19.61 1.91 3.08
CA LEU A 645 -20.63 1.18 3.86
C LEU A 645 -22.06 1.74 3.69
N ALA A 646 -22.20 2.98 3.21
CA ALA A 646 -23.48 3.65 2.93
C ALA A 646 -23.94 3.54 1.46
N GLY A 647 -23.26 2.74 0.63
CA GLY A 647 -23.61 2.52 -0.79
C GLY A 647 -22.55 2.93 -1.79
N GLU A 648 -22.99 3.13 -3.04
CA GLU A 648 -22.13 3.49 -4.18
C GLU A 648 -22.30 4.97 -4.55
N PHE A 649 -21.19 5.70 -4.63
CA PHE A 649 -21.18 7.13 -4.92
C PHE A 649 -20.37 7.40 -6.18
N GLN A 650 -20.95 8.08 -7.16
CA GLN A 650 -20.20 8.66 -8.28
C GLN A 650 -19.38 9.85 -7.79
N VAL A 651 -18.10 9.86 -8.13
CA VAL A 651 -17.14 10.91 -7.76
C VAL A 651 -16.46 11.40 -9.03
N VAL A 652 -16.59 12.70 -9.31
CA VAL A 652 -15.88 13.39 -10.39
C VAL A 652 -14.51 13.87 -9.88
N CYS A 653 -13.50 13.94 -10.75
CA CYS A 653 -12.25 14.62 -10.45
C CYS A 653 -12.54 16.06 -9.99
N PRO A 654 -12.16 16.47 -8.77
CA PRO A 654 -12.56 17.76 -8.19
C PRO A 654 -11.93 18.96 -8.91
N TRP A 655 -10.84 18.73 -9.65
CA TRP A 655 -10.18 19.74 -10.47
C TRP A 655 -10.96 19.98 -11.77
N LEU A 656 -11.23 18.93 -12.55
CA LEU A 656 -12.06 19.01 -13.77
C LEU A 656 -13.45 19.60 -13.46
N LEU A 657 -14.08 19.18 -12.37
CA LEU A 657 -15.41 19.65 -12.00
C LEU A 657 -15.44 21.16 -11.73
N ARG A 658 -14.42 21.70 -11.05
CA ARG A 658 -14.30 23.16 -10.83
C ARG A 658 -14.09 23.91 -12.13
N ASP A 659 -13.27 23.38 -13.02
CA ASP A 659 -13.02 24.00 -14.33
C ASP A 659 -14.29 24.02 -15.18
N LEU A 660 -14.99 22.90 -15.34
CA LEU A 660 -16.24 22.84 -16.10
C LEU A 660 -17.35 23.71 -15.49
N VAL A 661 -17.40 23.85 -14.16
CA VAL A 661 -18.31 24.81 -13.50
C VAL A 661 -17.90 26.26 -13.80
N SER A 662 -16.61 26.60 -13.72
CA SER A 662 -16.12 27.97 -14.00
C SER A 662 -16.28 28.39 -15.47
N LEU A 663 -16.24 27.43 -16.40
CA LEU A 663 -16.51 27.61 -17.82
C LEU A 663 -18.02 27.64 -18.16
N GLY A 664 -18.91 27.40 -17.20
CA GLY A 664 -20.36 27.29 -17.44
C GLY A 664 -20.77 26.04 -18.25
N LEU A 665 -19.91 25.02 -18.29
CA LEU A 665 -20.07 23.79 -19.08
C LEU A 665 -20.60 22.59 -18.25
N TRP A 666 -20.72 22.71 -16.93
CA TRP A 666 -21.19 21.63 -16.07
C TRP A 666 -22.72 21.59 -15.97
N ASP A 667 -23.32 20.66 -16.72
CA ASP A 667 -24.73 20.28 -16.65
C ASP A 667 -24.87 18.75 -16.45
N ASP A 668 -26.09 18.26 -16.16
CA ASP A 668 -26.33 16.82 -16.00
C ASP A 668 -26.03 16.03 -17.29
N ASP A 669 -26.14 16.66 -18.46
CA ASP A 669 -25.78 16.08 -19.76
C ASP A 669 -24.26 15.91 -19.91
N MET A 670 -23.46 16.87 -19.46
CA MET A 670 -21.99 16.82 -19.44
C MET A 670 -21.52 15.66 -18.56
N LYS A 671 -22.09 15.55 -17.36
CA LYS A 671 -21.87 14.41 -16.46
C LYS A 671 -22.21 13.09 -17.16
N ASN A 672 -23.37 13.01 -17.83
CA ASN A 672 -23.82 11.81 -18.54
C ASN A 672 -22.91 11.46 -19.76
N MET A 673 -22.43 12.47 -20.49
CA MET A 673 -21.48 12.30 -21.60
C MET A 673 -20.11 11.80 -21.11
N ILE A 674 -19.62 12.27 -19.96
CA ILE A 674 -18.36 11.80 -19.35
C ILE A 674 -18.51 10.35 -18.85
N ILE A 675 -19.65 10.00 -18.25
CA ILE A 675 -19.99 8.63 -17.84
C ILE A 675 -19.99 7.68 -19.06
N ALA A 676 -20.72 8.05 -20.12
CA ALA A 676 -20.78 7.29 -21.37
C ALA A 676 -19.42 7.22 -22.09
N SER A 677 -18.55 8.21 -21.90
CA SER A 677 -17.16 8.23 -22.40
C SER A 677 -16.16 7.51 -21.48
N GLY A 678 -16.63 6.75 -20.48
CA GLY A 678 -15.79 5.97 -19.57
C GLY A 678 -14.83 6.80 -18.72
N GLY A 679 -15.20 8.07 -18.44
CA GLY A 679 -14.39 9.06 -17.74
C GLY A 679 -13.43 9.87 -18.62
N SER A 680 -13.48 9.72 -19.94
CA SER A 680 -12.81 10.61 -20.89
C SER A 680 -13.59 11.92 -21.07
N ILE A 681 -12.86 13.01 -21.40
CA ILE A 681 -13.43 14.25 -21.94
C ILE A 681 -12.99 14.55 -23.38
N GLN A 682 -12.10 13.73 -23.97
CA GLN A 682 -11.41 14.07 -25.22
C GLN A 682 -12.37 14.22 -26.40
N ASN A 683 -13.38 13.33 -26.47
CA ASN A 683 -14.36 13.26 -27.55
C ASN A 683 -15.61 14.14 -27.30
N ILE A 684 -15.64 14.93 -26.23
CA ILE A 684 -16.80 15.76 -25.88
C ILE A 684 -16.67 17.13 -26.56
N ASN A 685 -17.64 17.45 -27.41
CA ASN A 685 -17.71 18.72 -28.13
C ASN A 685 -18.05 19.88 -27.17
N GLY A 686 -17.39 21.02 -27.34
CA GLY A 686 -17.59 22.22 -26.51
C GLY A 686 -16.68 22.34 -25.29
N ILE A 687 -15.90 21.30 -24.94
CA ILE A 687 -14.79 21.44 -23.97
C ILE A 687 -13.54 21.96 -24.72
N PRO A 688 -12.86 23.01 -24.23
CA PRO A 688 -11.58 23.49 -24.78
C PRO A 688 -10.45 22.44 -24.80
N ASP A 689 -9.56 22.54 -25.78
CA ASP A 689 -8.52 21.52 -26.01
C ASP A 689 -7.34 21.59 -25.01
N ASP A 690 -7.10 22.75 -24.39
CA ASP A 690 -6.18 22.90 -23.24
C ASP A 690 -6.72 22.15 -22.01
N THR A 691 -8.02 22.28 -21.74
CA THR A 691 -8.73 21.55 -20.70
C THR A 691 -8.69 20.04 -20.97
N LYS A 692 -8.87 19.60 -22.23
CA LYS A 692 -8.67 18.20 -22.64
C LYS A 692 -7.24 17.71 -22.40
N ALA A 693 -6.23 18.52 -22.70
CA ALA A 693 -4.84 18.16 -22.47
C ALA A 693 -4.52 17.97 -20.97
N ILE A 694 -5.05 18.83 -20.10
CA ILE A 694 -4.88 18.74 -18.63
C ILE A 694 -5.55 17.47 -18.06
N TYR A 695 -6.79 17.17 -18.48
CA TYR A 695 -7.59 16.08 -17.92
C TYR A 695 -7.61 14.80 -18.79
N LYS A 696 -6.50 14.51 -19.50
CA LYS A 696 -6.25 13.16 -20.03
C LYS A 696 -6.19 12.13 -18.91
N THR A 697 -6.85 11.00 -19.11
CA THR A 697 -6.73 9.83 -18.23
C THR A 697 -5.47 9.03 -18.55
N VAL A 698 -5.05 8.15 -17.64
CA VAL A 698 -3.86 7.27 -17.82
C VAL A 698 -3.90 6.41 -19.09
N TRP A 699 -5.09 6.16 -19.66
CA TRP A 699 -5.29 5.37 -20.89
C TRP A 699 -5.08 6.19 -22.17
N GLU A 700 -5.09 7.52 -22.04
CA GLU A 700 -4.93 8.51 -23.12
C GLU A 700 -3.54 9.18 -23.08
N ILE A 701 -2.77 8.88 -22.03
CA ILE A 701 -1.38 9.29 -21.82
C ILE A 701 -0.45 8.20 -22.36
N SER A 702 0.57 8.61 -23.11
CA SER A 702 1.59 7.72 -23.61
C SER A 702 2.39 7.09 -22.47
N GLN A 703 2.37 5.76 -22.35
CA GLN A 703 3.15 5.06 -21.34
C GLN A 703 4.66 5.26 -21.51
N LYS A 704 5.13 5.63 -22.71
CA LYS A 704 6.52 6.09 -22.94
C LYS A 704 6.83 7.37 -22.15
N THR A 705 5.86 8.28 -22.02
CA THR A 705 5.98 9.50 -21.22
C THR A 705 5.99 9.17 -19.72
N VAL A 706 5.15 8.23 -19.27
CA VAL A 706 5.18 7.73 -17.89
C VAL A 706 6.54 7.10 -17.54
N LEU A 707 7.09 6.27 -18.44
CA LEU A 707 8.42 5.66 -18.29
C LEU A 707 9.56 6.71 -18.32
N ASN A 708 9.44 7.78 -19.11
CA ASN A 708 10.39 8.91 -19.07
C ASN A 708 10.36 9.62 -17.71
N LEU A 709 9.19 10.05 -17.25
CA LEU A 709 9.03 10.74 -15.96
C LEU A 709 9.53 9.89 -14.78
N ALA A 710 9.34 8.57 -14.86
CA ALA A 710 9.86 7.59 -13.91
C ALA A 710 11.39 7.46 -13.94
N ALA A 711 12.01 7.53 -15.13
CA ALA A 711 13.48 7.52 -15.28
C ALA A 711 14.10 8.84 -14.82
N ASP A 712 13.50 9.98 -15.18
CA ASP A 712 13.96 11.32 -14.78
C ASP A 712 14.01 11.46 -13.25
N ARG A 713 12.95 11.04 -12.54
CA ARG A 713 12.95 10.99 -11.07
C ARG A 713 13.82 9.87 -10.49
N GLY A 714 14.09 8.82 -11.27
CA GLY A 714 14.88 7.65 -10.87
C GLY A 714 16.31 8.03 -10.47
N ALA A 715 16.89 9.06 -11.10
CA ALA A 715 18.17 9.65 -10.74
C ALA A 715 18.22 10.22 -9.31
N PHE A 716 17.08 10.52 -8.70
CA PHE A 716 16.98 11.05 -7.33
C PHE A 716 16.37 10.04 -6.33
N ILE A 717 15.97 8.84 -6.80
CA ILE A 717 15.38 7.79 -5.96
C ILE A 717 16.43 6.70 -5.73
N CYS A 718 16.99 6.65 -4.52
CA CYS A 718 18.01 5.67 -4.15
C CYS A 718 17.46 4.23 -4.01
N GLN A 719 16.17 4.07 -3.66
CA GLN A 719 15.48 2.77 -3.69
C GLN A 719 14.92 2.52 -5.11
N SER A 720 13.62 2.23 -5.27
CA SER A 720 12.88 2.21 -6.54
C SER A 720 11.50 2.89 -6.37
N GLN A 721 10.56 2.65 -7.28
CA GLN A 721 9.22 3.24 -7.31
C GLN A 721 8.17 2.24 -7.84
N SER A 722 6.96 2.23 -7.27
CA SER A 722 5.89 1.26 -7.60
C SER A 722 5.20 1.54 -8.94
N LEU A 723 5.90 1.34 -10.06
CA LEU A 723 5.49 1.82 -11.38
C LEU A 723 4.41 0.95 -12.04
N ASN A 724 3.12 1.23 -11.80
CA ASN A 724 2.03 0.62 -12.56
C ASN A 724 2.02 1.12 -14.02
N VAL A 725 1.73 0.23 -14.97
CA VAL A 725 1.66 0.55 -16.40
C VAL A 725 0.31 0.16 -16.98
N HIS A 726 -0.26 1.01 -17.82
CA HIS A 726 -1.66 0.95 -18.24
C HIS A 726 -1.76 0.80 -19.77
N LEU A 727 -2.34 -0.32 -20.23
CA LEU A 727 -2.60 -0.57 -21.65
C LEU A 727 -4.03 -1.10 -21.80
N GLN A 728 -4.86 -0.43 -22.59
CA GLN A 728 -6.26 -0.83 -22.76
C GLN A 728 -6.36 -2.25 -23.32
N SER A 729 -5.78 -2.51 -24.49
CA SER A 729 -5.76 -3.82 -25.14
C SER A 729 -4.31 -4.23 -25.45
N PRO A 730 -3.56 -4.73 -24.45
CA PRO A 730 -2.15 -5.06 -24.60
C PRO A 730 -1.96 -6.19 -25.62
N ASN A 731 -0.84 -6.13 -26.33
CA ASN A 731 -0.33 -7.23 -27.14
C ASN A 731 1.18 -7.40 -26.92
N ALA A 732 1.72 -8.54 -27.31
CA ALA A 732 3.13 -8.88 -27.09
C ALA A 732 4.10 -7.84 -27.66
N ARG A 733 3.80 -7.21 -28.82
CA ARG A 733 4.65 -6.17 -29.41
C ARG A 733 4.68 -4.90 -28.56
N GLN A 734 3.52 -4.45 -28.07
CA GLN A 734 3.43 -3.30 -27.17
C GLN A 734 4.19 -3.55 -25.87
N LEU A 735 3.89 -4.65 -25.16
CA LEU A 735 4.55 -5.00 -23.90
C LEU A 735 6.05 -5.18 -24.07
N THR A 736 6.50 -5.82 -25.16
CA THR A 736 7.94 -5.93 -25.48
C THR A 736 8.57 -4.55 -25.62
N SER A 737 8.01 -3.68 -26.48
CA SER A 737 8.57 -2.33 -26.68
C SER A 737 8.59 -1.48 -25.41
N MET A 738 7.60 -1.66 -24.53
CA MET A 738 7.43 -0.98 -23.26
C MET A 738 8.47 -1.43 -22.22
N HIS A 739 8.61 -2.74 -21.99
CA HIS A 739 9.60 -3.30 -21.06
C HIS A 739 11.03 -3.02 -21.52
N PHE A 740 11.33 -3.19 -22.82
CA PHE A 740 12.64 -2.84 -23.36
C PHE A 740 12.94 -1.34 -23.26
N TYR A 741 11.94 -0.46 -23.37
CA TYR A 741 12.13 0.97 -23.15
C TYR A 741 12.45 1.29 -21.68
N GLY A 742 11.72 0.68 -20.73
CA GLY A 742 11.98 0.83 -19.29
C GLY A 742 13.36 0.32 -18.89
N TRP A 743 13.73 -0.86 -19.38
CA TRP A 743 15.07 -1.46 -19.21
C TRP A 743 16.18 -0.57 -19.78
N LYS A 744 16.09 -0.13 -21.05
CA LYS A 744 17.09 0.72 -21.69
C LYS A 744 17.13 2.16 -21.14
N LYS A 745 16.11 2.58 -20.40
CA LYS A 745 16.13 3.79 -19.56
C LYS A 745 16.75 3.58 -18.18
N GLY A 746 17.19 2.36 -17.86
CA GLY A 746 17.85 2.01 -16.60
C GLY A 746 16.89 2.03 -15.40
N LEU A 747 15.58 1.86 -15.60
CA LEU A 747 14.66 1.69 -14.47
C LEU A 747 15.09 0.50 -13.60
N LYS A 748 14.80 0.58 -12.30
CA LYS A 748 15.00 -0.55 -11.38
C LYS A 748 13.76 -1.45 -11.34
N THR A 749 12.60 -0.83 -11.28
CA THR A 749 11.30 -1.47 -11.48
C THR A 749 10.76 -1.01 -12.83
N GLY A 750 10.68 -1.92 -13.80
CA GLY A 750 10.07 -1.66 -15.11
C GLY A 750 8.55 -1.67 -15.08
N MET A 751 7.98 -2.53 -14.23
CA MET A 751 6.54 -2.64 -14.03
C MET A 751 6.21 -3.22 -12.65
N TYR A 752 5.29 -2.57 -11.93
CA TYR A 752 4.55 -3.15 -10.82
C TYR A 752 3.41 -4.01 -11.38
N TYR A 753 2.15 -3.54 -11.37
CA TYR A 753 1.08 -4.20 -12.12
C TYR A 753 0.99 -3.73 -13.57
N LEU A 754 0.67 -4.66 -14.47
CA LEU A 754 -0.02 -4.32 -15.72
C LEU A 754 -1.51 -4.06 -15.39
N ARG A 755 -2.04 -2.93 -15.86
CA ARG A 755 -3.46 -2.58 -15.76
C ARG A 755 -4.08 -2.58 -17.15
N THR A 756 -5.18 -3.32 -17.31
CA THR A 756 -5.89 -3.49 -18.58
C THR A 756 -7.35 -3.04 -18.47
N ARG A 757 -8.03 -2.89 -19.61
CA ARG A 757 -9.48 -2.64 -19.69
C ARG A 757 -10.09 -3.56 -20.75
N PRO A 758 -11.21 -4.26 -20.49
CA PRO A 758 -11.89 -5.05 -21.51
C PRO A 758 -12.17 -4.22 -22.78
N ALA A 759 -11.89 -4.79 -23.96
CA ALA A 759 -12.07 -4.09 -25.24
C ALA A 759 -13.55 -3.75 -25.51
N ALA A 760 -14.46 -4.64 -25.09
CA ALA A 760 -15.88 -4.34 -25.00
C ALA A 760 -16.20 -3.76 -23.61
N GLN A 761 -16.69 -2.52 -23.57
CA GLN A 761 -17.40 -2.02 -22.39
C GLN A 761 -18.77 -2.70 -22.32
N ALA A 762 -19.17 -3.18 -21.14
CA ALA A 762 -20.56 -3.56 -20.91
C ALA A 762 -21.48 -2.35 -21.14
N ILE A 763 -22.65 -2.56 -21.74
CA ILE A 763 -23.61 -1.48 -22.00
C ILE A 763 -23.98 -0.83 -20.67
N GLN A 764 -23.68 0.47 -20.53
CA GLN A 764 -23.97 1.20 -19.30
C GLN A 764 -25.48 1.48 -19.20
N PHE A 765 -26.21 0.59 -18.53
CA PHE A 765 -27.67 0.69 -18.30
C PHE A 765 -28.11 1.98 -17.57
N THR A 766 -27.19 2.79 -17.07
CA THR A 766 -27.42 4.02 -16.31
C THR A 766 -27.57 5.29 -17.16
N VAL A 767 -27.43 5.23 -18.48
CA VAL A 767 -27.49 6.44 -19.34
C VAL A 767 -28.41 6.22 -20.54
N ASP A 768 -29.38 7.12 -20.71
CA ASP A 768 -30.29 7.13 -21.86
C ASP A 768 -29.53 7.58 -23.13
N GLN A 769 -29.39 6.65 -24.09
CA GLN A 769 -28.71 6.94 -25.35
C GLN A 769 -29.45 7.92 -26.25
N SER A 770 -30.75 8.14 -26.06
CA SER A 770 -31.51 9.16 -26.78
C SER A 770 -31.07 10.57 -26.35
N VAL A 771 -30.92 10.79 -25.04
CA VAL A 771 -30.43 12.06 -24.46
C VAL A 771 -29.02 12.38 -24.95
N ILE A 772 -28.08 11.42 -24.93
CA ILE A 772 -26.71 11.62 -25.45
C ILE A 772 -26.73 12.07 -26.92
N LYS A 773 -27.59 11.46 -27.75
CA LYS A 773 -27.71 11.79 -29.19
C LYS A 773 -28.34 13.17 -29.39
N GLN A 774 -29.36 13.51 -28.60
CA GLN A 774 -30.02 14.82 -28.64
C GLN A 774 -29.10 15.95 -28.15
N ALA A 775 -28.39 15.77 -27.04
CA ALA A 775 -27.44 16.76 -26.51
C ALA A 775 -26.29 17.05 -27.50
N ASN A 776 -25.75 16.01 -28.15
CA ASN A 776 -24.75 16.18 -29.21
C ASN A 776 -25.31 16.90 -30.44
N ALA A 777 -26.54 16.61 -30.85
CA ALA A 777 -27.20 17.32 -31.96
C ALA A 777 -27.46 18.80 -31.61
N ALA A 778 -27.94 19.09 -30.40
CA ALA A 778 -28.25 20.44 -29.93
C ALA A 778 -26.98 21.30 -29.79
N LYS A 779 -25.94 20.81 -29.12
CA LYS A 779 -24.66 21.54 -28.98
C LYS A 779 -23.98 21.74 -30.35
N LYS A 780 -24.12 20.79 -31.30
CA LYS A 780 -23.63 20.93 -32.69
C LYS A 780 -24.42 21.95 -33.51
N ALA A 781 -25.74 22.06 -33.31
CA ALA A 781 -26.57 23.09 -33.93
C ALA A 781 -26.25 24.50 -33.39
N ALA A 782 -26.01 24.62 -32.08
CA ALA A 782 -25.62 25.89 -31.44
C ALA A 782 -24.31 26.47 -32.01
N THR A 783 -23.32 25.63 -32.33
CA THR A 783 -22.08 26.06 -33.03
C THR A 783 -22.24 26.33 -34.53
N ALA A 784 -23.40 26.04 -35.13
CA ALA A 784 -23.60 26.07 -36.59
C ALA A 784 -24.45 27.24 -37.10
N THR A 785 -24.68 28.28 -36.28
CA THR A 785 -25.52 29.44 -36.65
C THR A 785 -24.66 30.66 -37.05
N PRO A 786 -24.44 30.93 -38.35
CA PRO A 786 -23.77 32.16 -38.78
C PRO A 786 -24.71 33.36 -38.65
N ILE A 787 -24.28 34.40 -37.93
CA ILE A 787 -25.03 35.66 -37.82
C ILE A 787 -24.96 36.38 -39.17
N LYS A 788 -26.07 36.38 -39.93
CA LYS A 788 -26.30 37.34 -41.01
C LYS A 788 -26.92 38.61 -40.44
N PRO A 789 -26.40 39.81 -40.77
CA PRO A 789 -27.09 41.05 -40.46
C PRO A 789 -28.19 41.31 -41.49
N GLU A 790 -29.46 41.36 -41.05
CA GLU A 790 -30.53 41.98 -41.83
C GLU A 790 -30.69 43.45 -41.45
N ALA A 791 -30.94 44.28 -42.46
CA ALA A 791 -31.01 45.73 -42.31
C ALA A 791 -32.46 46.18 -42.10
N ASN A 792 -32.64 47.24 -41.29
CA ASN A 792 -33.92 47.93 -41.16
C ASN A 792 -33.72 49.44 -41.31
N LYS A 793 -34.76 50.11 -41.81
CA LYS A 793 -34.77 51.50 -42.28
C LYS A 793 -35.98 52.24 -41.67
N GLU A 794 -35.94 53.54 -41.33
CA GLU A 794 -34.79 54.45 -41.09
C GLU A 794 -34.83 54.92 -39.60
N ALA A 795 -34.80 56.19 -39.13
CA ALA A 795 -34.77 57.52 -39.73
C ALA A 795 -34.17 58.57 -38.75
N VAL A 796 -33.73 59.71 -39.31
CA VAL A 796 -33.74 61.12 -38.83
C VAL A 796 -34.07 61.34 -37.32
N VAL A 797 -33.22 62.01 -36.51
CA VAL A 797 -32.82 63.44 -36.60
C VAL A 797 -31.34 63.71 -36.21
N SER A 798 -30.64 64.54 -37.02
CA SER A 798 -29.42 65.39 -36.82
C SER A 798 -28.34 65.05 -35.76
N SER A 799 -27.03 65.33 -35.96
CA SER A 799 -26.43 66.48 -36.70
C SER A 799 -24.99 66.19 -37.20
N LEU A 800 -24.35 67.19 -37.84
CA LEU A 800 -23.08 67.13 -38.62
C LEU A 800 -21.81 67.32 -37.72
N ALA A 801 -20.54 67.22 -38.16
CA ALA A 801 -19.95 67.33 -39.51
C ALA A 801 -18.53 66.71 -39.69
N ALA A 802 -18.10 66.56 -40.96
CA ALA A 802 -16.73 66.48 -41.55
C ALA A 802 -15.73 65.42 -40.99
N ALA A 803 -15.24 64.42 -41.72
CA ALA A 803 -14.49 64.36 -43.02
C ALA A 803 -12.95 64.60 -42.85
N SER A 804 -12.02 63.93 -43.57
CA SER A 804 -12.09 63.37 -44.94
C SER A 804 -11.07 62.22 -45.23
N ASN A 805 -11.40 61.32 -46.19
CA ASN A 805 -10.63 60.81 -47.37
C ASN A 805 -9.10 60.47 -47.27
N VAL A 806 -8.45 59.58 -48.06
CA VAL A 806 -8.72 58.71 -49.26
C VAL A 806 -7.56 57.67 -49.31
N SER A 807 -7.69 56.35 -49.56
CA SER A 807 -8.11 55.52 -50.71
C SER A 807 -6.98 54.94 -51.62
N LEU A 808 -6.88 53.60 -51.64
CA LEU A 808 -6.54 52.65 -52.73
C LEU A 808 -5.17 52.61 -53.49
N ALA A 809 -4.47 51.45 -53.29
CA ALA A 809 -4.11 50.45 -54.33
C ALA A 809 -2.75 50.61 -55.13
N PRO A 810 -2.35 49.69 -56.06
CA PRO A 810 -1.20 48.79 -55.80
C PRO A 810 -0.26 48.53 -57.02
N THR A 811 0.44 47.37 -57.05
CA THR A 811 1.31 46.78 -58.13
C THR A 811 2.72 47.38 -58.29
N SER A 812 3.78 46.68 -58.75
CA SER A 812 4.11 45.23 -58.84
C SER A 812 5.62 45.07 -59.24
N THR A 813 6.04 43.86 -59.66
CA THR A 813 7.30 43.46 -60.35
C THR A 813 8.52 42.96 -59.55
N ASP A 814 9.11 41.91 -60.13
CA ASP A 814 10.38 41.19 -59.88
C ASP A 814 11.34 41.55 -61.09
N PRO A 815 12.55 40.99 -61.38
CA PRO A 815 13.27 39.87 -60.76
C PRO A 815 14.84 39.92 -60.66
N THR A 816 15.41 38.97 -59.91
CA THR A 816 16.72 38.25 -60.10
C THR A 816 18.11 38.92 -60.15
N ALA A 817 19.07 38.18 -59.56
CA ALA A 817 20.52 38.02 -59.87
C ALA A 817 21.60 38.79 -59.06
N THR A 818 22.69 38.07 -58.73
CA THR A 818 23.87 38.45 -57.90
C THR A 818 25.10 38.82 -58.77
N PRO A 819 26.13 39.57 -58.28
CA PRO A 819 27.34 38.90 -57.73
C PRO A 819 28.31 39.68 -56.77
N THR A 820 29.27 38.94 -56.18
CA THR A 820 30.68 39.28 -55.79
C THR A 820 31.11 40.25 -54.65
N ILE A 821 31.74 39.64 -53.62
CA ILE A 821 33.08 39.88 -53.00
C ILE A 821 33.40 41.13 -52.13
N ALA A 822 33.72 40.82 -50.85
CA ALA A 822 34.51 41.57 -49.84
C ALA A 822 34.93 40.56 -48.72
N ALA A 823 35.99 40.68 -47.90
CA ALA A 823 37.22 41.50 -47.88
C ALA A 823 38.30 40.81 -46.98
N LEU A 824 39.17 41.57 -46.27
CA LEU A 824 40.28 41.15 -45.38
C LEU A 824 40.29 42.05 -44.11
N ARG A 825 40.92 41.80 -42.94
CA ARG A 825 41.89 40.78 -42.40
C ARG A 825 41.60 40.63 -40.86
N ASN A 826 42.32 40.04 -39.90
CA ASN A 826 43.69 39.52 -39.59
C ASN A 826 43.53 38.27 -38.66
N LEU A 827 44.48 37.41 -38.21
CA LEU A 827 45.94 37.39 -37.90
C LEU A 827 46.34 37.96 -36.50
N SER A 828 47.13 37.27 -35.64
CA SER A 828 47.73 35.92 -35.74
C SER A 828 48.23 35.25 -34.43
N LEU A 829 48.10 33.91 -34.38
CA LEU A 829 49.06 32.87 -33.91
C LEU A 829 49.58 32.76 -32.45
N ALA A 830 49.33 31.57 -31.88
CA ALA A 830 50.32 30.68 -31.22
C ALA A 830 49.87 29.21 -31.39
N ASP A 831 50.74 28.20 -31.19
CA ASP A 831 50.54 26.80 -31.64
C ASP A 831 51.10 25.75 -30.64
N SER A 832 50.94 24.45 -30.97
CA SER A 832 51.33 23.17 -30.32
C SER A 832 50.24 22.49 -29.46
N GLY A 833 50.03 21.16 -29.54
CA GLY A 833 50.65 20.14 -30.41
C GLY A 833 49.87 18.80 -30.46
N ALA A 834 50.19 17.95 -31.43
CA ALA A 834 49.53 16.67 -31.75
C ALA A 834 50.43 15.45 -31.34
N PRO A 835 50.24 14.17 -31.79
CA PRO A 835 49.17 13.56 -32.61
C PRO A 835 48.70 12.15 -32.15
N SER A 836 47.79 11.53 -32.92
CA SER A 836 47.59 10.07 -32.96
C SER A 836 48.43 9.43 -34.09
N PRO A 837 48.91 8.18 -33.95
CA PRO A 837 49.55 7.44 -35.03
C PRO A 837 48.54 6.64 -35.88
N ALA A 838 48.89 6.36 -37.14
CA ALA A 838 48.06 5.56 -38.04
C ALA A 838 48.89 4.75 -39.07
N ILE A 839 48.38 3.56 -39.41
CA ILE A 839 48.64 2.77 -40.63
C ILE A 839 50.07 2.23 -40.86
N SER A 840 50.14 0.96 -41.25
CA SER A 840 51.14 0.44 -42.19
C SER A 840 50.46 -0.56 -43.16
N THR A 841 50.94 -0.62 -44.40
CA THR A 841 50.29 -1.37 -45.50
C THR A 841 51.22 -2.44 -46.07
N ALA A 842 50.65 -3.59 -46.44
CA ALA A 842 51.27 -4.54 -47.37
C ALA A 842 50.19 -5.17 -48.27
N ALA A 843 50.54 -5.52 -49.50
CA ALA A 843 49.67 -6.16 -50.49
C ALA A 843 50.45 -7.27 -51.21
N VAL A 844 49.74 -8.23 -51.85
CA VAL A 844 50.17 -9.00 -53.03
C VAL A 844 49.09 -10.06 -53.39
N ASN A 845 48.65 -10.07 -54.66
CA ASN A 845 48.00 -11.15 -55.45
C ASN A 845 46.77 -11.92 -54.86
N GLY A 846 45.87 -12.55 -55.63
CA GLY A 846 45.71 -12.66 -57.09
C GLY A 846 44.90 -13.91 -57.48
N SER A 847 44.27 -13.91 -58.67
CA SER A 847 43.38 -14.97 -59.23
C SER A 847 42.01 -15.17 -58.56
N SER A 848 41.08 -15.94 -59.13
CA SER A 848 40.22 -15.64 -60.32
C SER A 848 39.32 -16.84 -60.68
N LEU A 849 38.12 -16.60 -61.23
CA LEU A 849 37.17 -17.60 -61.81
C LEU A 849 36.50 -18.54 -60.77
N SER A 850 35.26 -19.04 -60.94
CA SER A 850 34.21 -18.73 -61.94
C SER A 850 32.80 -19.13 -61.45
N LEU A 851 31.77 -18.45 -61.98
CA LEU A 851 30.32 -18.78 -62.00
C LEU A 851 30.05 -20.01 -62.94
N PRO A 852 28.80 -20.55 -63.19
CA PRO A 852 27.49 -19.86 -63.12
C PRO A 852 26.13 -20.64 -62.90
N ILE A 853 25.03 -19.86 -62.69
CA ILE A 853 23.61 -20.07 -63.19
C ILE A 853 22.83 -21.31 -62.63
N SER A 854 21.49 -21.39 -62.47
CA SER A 854 20.26 -20.60 -62.80
C SER A 854 19.27 -20.70 -61.60
N SER A 855 18.43 -19.71 -61.22
CA SER A 855 17.19 -19.16 -61.84
C SER A 855 16.05 -20.20 -62.04
N SER A 856 14.74 -19.90 -61.87
CA SER A 856 14.02 -18.61 -61.70
C SER A 856 12.63 -18.72 -61.03
N ALA A 857 12.18 -17.57 -60.52
CA ALA A 857 10.90 -17.20 -59.88
C ALA A 857 9.55 -17.65 -60.49
N GLY A 858 8.47 -17.54 -59.67
CA GLY A 858 7.07 -17.56 -60.10
C GLY A 858 6.06 -17.22 -58.97
N THR A 859 5.08 -16.36 -59.24
CA THR A 859 3.89 -16.00 -58.42
C THR A 859 2.74 -15.68 -59.41
N PRO A 860 1.42 -15.80 -59.09
CA PRO A 860 0.75 -14.87 -58.15
C PRO A 860 -0.57 -15.32 -57.44
N SER A 861 -1.05 -14.45 -56.53
CA SER A 861 -2.45 -14.01 -56.31
C SER A 861 -3.64 -14.94 -55.88
N VAL A 862 -4.18 -14.61 -54.69
CA VAL A 862 -5.59 -14.14 -54.42
C VAL A 862 -6.75 -15.14 -54.14
N ALA A 863 -7.64 -14.68 -53.24
CA ALA A 863 -9.06 -15.01 -53.00
C ALA A 863 -9.46 -15.87 -51.78
N GLU A 864 -10.54 -15.39 -51.17
CA GLU A 864 -11.20 -15.74 -49.90
C GLU A 864 -11.97 -17.08 -49.94
N THR A 865 -12.14 -17.73 -48.77
CA THR A 865 -13.48 -17.93 -48.14
C THR A 865 -13.40 -18.73 -46.82
N ALA A 866 -14.47 -18.68 -46.03
CA ALA A 866 -14.77 -19.49 -44.84
C ALA A 866 -16.31 -19.60 -44.72
N PRO A 867 -16.92 -20.40 -43.80
CA PRO A 867 -16.36 -21.37 -42.85
C PRO A 867 -17.02 -22.77 -42.99
N THR A 868 -17.10 -23.56 -41.88
CA THR A 868 -18.27 -24.38 -41.43
C THR A 868 -17.97 -25.87 -41.04
N THR A 869 -17.90 -26.11 -39.72
CA THR A 869 -18.31 -27.30 -38.93
C THR A 869 -17.75 -28.74 -39.10
N LEU A 870 -17.33 -29.27 -37.92
CA LEU A 870 -17.64 -30.58 -37.30
C LEU A 870 -16.90 -31.90 -37.62
N SER A 871 -17.03 -32.77 -36.61
CA SER A 871 -16.84 -34.24 -36.53
C SER A 871 -15.42 -34.83 -36.48
N THR A 872 -15.13 -35.33 -35.29
CA THR A 872 -14.19 -36.39 -34.92
C THR A 872 -14.35 -37.69 -35.72
N SER A 873 -13.22 -38.32 -36.08
CA SER A 873 -12.98 -39.75 -35.85
C SER A 873 -11.50 -40.09 -36.00
N GLU A 874 -10.96 -40.94 -35.12
CA GLU A 874 -9.56 -41.38 -35.18
C GLU A 874 -9.37 -42.49 -36.24
N GLY A 875 -8.17 -42.54 -36.83
CA GLY A 875 -7.76 -43.60 -37.76
C GLY A 875 -6.24 -43.75 -37.77
N ALA A 876 -5.73 -44.76 -37.07
CA ALA A 876 -4.29 -44.91 -36.83
C ALA A 876 -3.57 -45.65 -37.97
N SER A 877 -2.35 -45.19 -38.30
CA SER A 877 -1.35 -45.99 -39.01
C SER A 877 0.05 -45.65 -38.49
N THR A 878 0.77 -46.67 -38.03
CA THR A 878 2.12 -46.57 -37.46
C THR A 878 3.21 -46.90 -38.48
N PRO A 879 4.44 -46.41 -38.27
CA PRO A 879 5.64 -47.08 -38.75
C PRO A 879 6.60 -47.47 -37.60
N SER A 880 6.87 -48.78 -37.52
CA SER A 880 8.13 -49.41 -37.09
C SER A 880 8.92 -48.84 -35.89
N THR A 881 8.84 -49.53 -34.74
CA THR A 881 9.82 -49.44 -33.65
C THR A 881 10.93 -50.49 -33.84
N GLN A 882 12.21 -50.12 -33.67
CA GLN A 882 13.27 -51.08 -33.32
C GLN A 882 13.58 -50.99 -31.82
N THR A 883 13.96 -52.12 -31.21
CA THR A 883 13.73 -52.37 -29.77
C THR A 883 14.73 -51.71 -28.82
N PRO A 884 14.27 -51.13 -27.69
CA PRO A 884 15.14 -50.71 -26.60
C PRO A 884 15.54 -51.92 -25.74
N ALA A 885 16.84 -52.03 -25.41
CA ALA A 885 17.38 -53.12 -24.61
C ALA A 885 18.34 -52.63 -23.51
N GLN A 886 17.89 -51.64 -22.72
CA GLN A 886 18.39 -51.33 -21.36
C GLN A 886 17.50 -50.24 -20.73
N ILE A 887 16.40 -50.67 -20.12
CA ILE A 887 15.62 -49.87 -19.16
C ILE A 887 15.56 -50.69 -17.89
N ASP A 888 15.81 -50.06 -16.75
CA ASP A 888 15.74 -50.67 -15.43
C ASP A 888 14.33 -51.26 -15.16
N PRO A 889 14.20 -52.57 -14.88
CA PRO A 889 12.92 -53.19 -14.52
C PRO A 889 12.24 -52.53 -13.32
N GLU A 890 13.00 -52.00 -12.35
CA GLU A 890 12.45 -51.34 -11.17
C GLU A 890 11.86 -49.96 -11.51
N TYR A 891 12.48 -49.22 -12.44
CA TYR A 891 11.93 -47.98 -12.98
C TYR A 891 10.64 -48.21 -13.77
N ALA A 892 10.59 -49.25 -14.62
CA ALA A 892 9.36 -49.63 -15.32
C ALA A 892 8.22 -50.01 -14.35
N ALA A 893 8.54 -50.79 -13.31
CA ALA A 893 7.58 -51.13 -12.26
C ALA A 893 7.16 -49.93 -11.41
N ALA A 894 8.02 -48.93 -11.20
CA ALA A 894 7.67 -47.68 -10.52
C ALA A 894 6.68 -46.85 -11.34
N LEU A 895 6.91 -46.71 -12.65
CA LEU A 895 6.04 -45.95 -13.56
C LEU A 895 4.63 -46.56 -13.65
N GLU A 896 4.53 -47.89 -13.68
CA GLU A 896 3.23 -48.59 -13.70
C GLU A 896 2.49 -48.46 -12.36
N ARG A 897 3.20 -48.53 -11.23
CA ARG A 897 2.63 -48.24 -9.89
C ARG A 897 2.16 -46.79 -9.75
N GLN A 898 2.76 -45.84 -10.46
CA GLN A 898 2.26 -44.46 -10.54
C GLN A 898 0.95 -44.40 -11.34
N ARG A 899 0.92 -44.97 -12.55
CA ARG A 899 -0.29 -45.01 -13.40
C ARG A 899 -1.49 -45.62 -12.70
N GLN A 900 -1.30 -46.70 -11.95
CA GLN A 900 -2.40 -47.34 -11.21
C GLN A 900 -2.98 -46.42 -10.13
N ARG A 901 -2.15 -45.67 -9.40
CA ARG A 901 -2.62 -44.67 -8.42
C ARG A 901 -3.35 -43.50 -9.07
N GLU A 902 -2.85 -43.03 -10.22
CA GLU A 902 -3.52 -41.97 -11.01
C GLU A 902 -4.91 -42.45 -11.52
N LEU A 903 -5.01 -43.72 -11.95
CA LEU A 903 -6.27 -44.34 -12.37
C LEU A 903 -7.25 -44.54 -11.19
N GLU A 904 -6.76 -44.91 -10.01
CA GLU A 904 -7.58 -45.04 -8.79
C GLU A 904 -8.07 -43.68 -8.28
N GLN A 905 -7.23 -42.64 -8.32
CA GLN A 905 -7.66 -41.27 -8.02
C GLN A 905 -8.70 -40.77 -9.05
N ALA A 906 -8.51 -41.03 -10.34
CA ALA A 906 -9.50 -40.65 -11.37
C ALA A 906 -10.86 -41.33 -11.15
N LYS A 907 -10.88 -42.61 -10.75
CA LYS A 907 -12.12 -43.31 -10.34
C LYS A 907 -12.77 -42.68 -9.12
N LEU A 908 -11.98 -42.30 -8.11
CA LEU A 908 -12.47 -41.65 -6.90
C LEU A 908 -13.08 -40.26 -7.20
N TYR A 909 -12.44 -39.44 -8.03
CA TYR A 909 -13.01 -38.15 -8.47
C TYR A 909 -14.31 -38.32 -9.26
N CYS A 910 -14.35 -39.24 -10.23
CA CYS A 910 -15.56 -39.52 -11.02
C CYS A 910 -16.77 -39.97 -10.16
N SER A 911 -16.52 -40.63 -9.01
CA SER A 911 -17.55 -40.97 -8.03
C SER A 911 -17.97 -39.82 -7.09
N LEU A 912 -17.17 -38.77 -6.96
CA LEU A 912 -17.45 -37.60 -6.13
C LEU A 912 -18.19 -36.48 -6.89
N GLU A 913 -18.04 -36.41 -8.21
CA GLU A 913 -18.66 -35.39 -9.07
C GLU A 913 -20.15 -35.67 -9.36
N ASN A 914 -20.57 -36.94 -9.43
CA ASN A 914 -21.96 -37.34 -9.76
C ASN A 914 -22.90 -37.45 -8.55
N LYS A 915 -23.01 -36.41 -7.72
CA LYS A 915 -23.90 -36.43 -6.53
C LYS A 915 -25.40 -36.47 -6.84
N GLU A 916 -25.86 -35.80 -7.89
CA GLU A 916 -27.29 -35.65 -8.19
C GLU A 916 -27.97 -36.93 -8.71
N ALA A 917 -27.20 -37.97 -9.04
CA ALA A 917 -27.74 -39.27 -9.45
C ALA A 917 -28.25 -40.11 -8.26
N TYR A 918 -27.69 -39.92 -7.05
CA TYR A 918 -27.93 -40.82 -5.91
C TYR A 918 -29.20 -40.47 -5.10
N GLU A 919 -29.77 -39.28 -5.28
CA GLU A 919 -30.95 -38.81 -4.54
C GLU A 919 -32.31 -39.14 -5.21
N LYS A 920 -32.30 -39.81 -6.38
CA LYS A 920 -33.54 -40.16 -7.12
C LYS A 920 -33.99 -41.61 -7.02
N ASP A 921 -33.08 -42.55 -6.75
CA ASP A 921 -33.42 -43.99 -6.67
C ASP A 921 -33.76 -44.47 -5.25
N SER A 922 -33.75 -43.59 -4.23
CA SER A 922 -34.02 -43.94 -2.83
C SER A 922 -35.51 -44.17 -2.51
N HIS A 923 -36.34 -44.55 -3.49
CA HIS A 923 -37.78 -44.78 -3.38
C HIS A 923 -38.23 -46.07 -4.10
N HIS A 924 -37.61 -47.22 -3.77
CA HIS A 924 -38.23 -48.56 -3.88
C HIS A 924 -37.52 -49.55 -2.95
N SER A 925 -38.10 -49.83 -1.78
CA SER A 925 -37.73 -51.02 -0.98
C SER A 925 -38.43 -52.27 -1.54
N PRO A 926 -37.86 -53.45 -1.31
CA PRO A 926 -38.55 -54.36 -0.40
C PRO A 926 -37.64 -54.94 0.69
N ASP A 927 -38.27 -55.39 1.77
CA ASP A 927 -37.66 -56.03 2.94
C ASP A 927 -37.00 -57.39 2.61
N TYR A 928 -36.15 -57.88 3.51
CA TYR A 928 -36.48 -59.12 4.24
C TYR A 928 -35.70 -59.26 5.56
N ASN A 929 -36.22 -60.09 6.47
CA ASN A 929 -35.85 -60.12 7.89
C ASN A 929 -34.47 -60.74 8.21
N PHE A 930 -33.84 -60.18 9.24
CA PHE A 930 -32.84 -60.85 10.08
C PHE A 930 -33.54 -61.77 11.10
N ASN A 931 -33.10 -63.01 11.29
CA ASN A 931 -33.30 -63.70 12.57
C ASN A 931 -32.36 -64.91 12.82
N GLU A 932 -32.23 -65.24 14.11
CA GLU A 932 -31.66 -66.47 14.70
C GLU A 932 -30.14 -66.78 14.61
N ARG A 933 -29.48 -66.59 15.78
CA ARG A 933 -28.69 -67.60 16.53
C ARG A 933 -27.41 -68.23 15.94
N SER A 934 -26.29 -67.67 16.40
CA SER A 934 -25.23 -68.35 17.18
C SER A 934 -24.78 -69.79 16.87
N GLN A 935 -23.48 -69.94 16.56
CA GLN A 935 -22.62 -70.91 17.25
C GLN A 935 -21.16 -70.41 17.27
N ALA A 936 -20.33 -70.99 18.13
CA ALA A 936 -18.91 -70.66 18.30
C ALA A 936 -18.13 -71.93 18.68
N ASP A 937 -16.85 -72.02 18.33
CA ASP A 937 -15.98 -73.15 18.69
C ASP A 937 -14.55 -72.74 19.07
N ILE A 938 -13.96 -73.50 20.00
CA ILE A 938 -12.68 -73.29 20.72
C ILE A 938 -12.14 -74.69 21.09
N PRO A 939 -10.89 -75.10 20.75
CA PRO A 939 -9.75 -75.06 21.69
C PRO A 939 -8.36 -74.81 20.99
N GLN A 940 -7.21 -74.49 21.62
CA GLN A 940 -6.47 -75.03 22.79
C GLN A 940 -5.99 -76.50 22.61
N THR A 941 -4.82 -76.99 23.08
CA THR A 941 -3.65 -76.45 23.87
C THR A 941 -2.44 -77.43 23.79
N SER A 942 -1.19 -77.00 24.06
CA SER A 942 -0.15 -77.76 24.84
C SER A 942 1.25 -77.08 24.93
N ARG A 943 2.14 -77.62 25.78
CA ARG A 943 3.57 -77.32 26.10
C ARG A 943 4.40 -78.64 25.97
N PRO A 944 5.74 -78.81 26.27
CA PRO A 944 6.74 -77.94 26.93
C PRO A 944 8.23 -77.96 26.45
N VAL A 945 9.00 -76.96 26.93
CA VAL A 945 10.41 -76.92 27.47
C VAL A 945 11.37 -78.13 27.33
N ALA A 946 12.63 -77.92 26.85
CA ALA A 946 13.93 -78.17 27.57
C ALA A 946 15.23 -78.25 26.68
N ALA A 947 16.36 -77.70 27.19
CA ALA A 947 17.79 -78.08 27.00
C ALA A 947 18.42 -78.24 25.57
N SER A 948 19.75 -78.44 25.38
CA SER A 948 20.96 -77.71 25.87
C SER A 948 22.22 -78.04 25.02
N ASP A 949 23.28 -77.23 25.17
CA ASP A 949 24.74 -77.51 24.99
C ASP A 949 25.41 -77.86 23.63
N ASN A 950 26.58 -77.20 23.41
CA ASN A 950 27.84 -77.69 22.76
C ASN A 950 27.88 -78.05 21.25
N ALA A 951 29.03 -78.02 20.53
CA ALA A 951 30.31 -77.29 20.69
C ALA A 951 31.22 -77.43 19.44
N THR A 952 32.34 -76.67 19.45
CA THR A 952 33.70 -76.87 18.87
C THR A 952 34.18 -75.85 17.80
N SER A 953 35.52 -75.65 17.73
CA SER A 953 36.09 -74.28 17.63
C SER A 953 37.48 -74.21 16.90
N PRO A 954 38.44 -73.23 17.12
CA PRO A 954 39.30 -72.71 16.03
C PRO A 954 40.83 -72.91 16.22
N PRO A 955 41.65 -72.42 15.28
CA PRO A 955 42.37 -71.14 15.48
C PRO A 955 42.21 -70.19 14.26
N GLY A 956 42.71 -68.94 14.21
CA GLY A 956 43.47 -68.10 15.16
C GLY A 956 43.81 -66.75 14.48
N ALA A 957 44.53 -65.79 15.09
CA ALA A 957 45.14 -65.76 16.42
C ALA A 957 45.48 -64.30 16.88
N LEU A 958 45.70 -64.15 18.20
CA LEU A 958 46.38 -63.04 18.92
C LEU A 958 45.66 -61.69 19.13
N ASP A 959 45.83 -61.22 20.37
CA ASP A 959 45.33 -60.03 21.10
C ASP A 959 46.34 -59.84 22.29
N PRO A 960 46.43 -58.74 23.11
CA PRO A 960 45.31 -58.34 24.00
C PRO A 960 45.26 -56.88 24.57
N VAL A 961 44.05 -56.47 25.03
CA VAL A 961 43.75 -55.77 26.34
C VAL A 961 44.25 -54.32 26.62
N ALA A 962 43.58 -53.43 27.39
CA ALA A 962 42.17 -53.14 27.81
C ALA A 962 42.22 -51.88 28.75
N ALA A 963 41.18 -51.28 29.38
CA ALA A 963 39.71 -51.33 29.29
C ALA A 963 39.04 -50.13 30.03
N ASP A 964 38.03 -49.50 29.40
CA ASP A 964 36.66 -49.34 29.97
C ASP A 964 36.45 -48.43 31.25
N PRO A 965 35.26 -48.33 31.91
CA PRO A 965 34.35 -47.19 31.64
C PRO A 965 33.71 -46.45 32.85
N HIS A 966 32.78 -45.51 32.58
CA HIS A 966 31.69 -45.07 33.49
C HIS A 966 30.66 -46.18 33.75
N PRO A 967 29.92 -46.21 34.90
CA PRO A 967 28.46 -45.91 34.83
C PRO A 967 27.69 -45.51 36.15
N THR A 968 26.65 -44.65 36.04
CA THR A 968 25.24 -44.75 36.61
C THR A 968 24.96 -45.00 38.13
N LEU A 969 23.77 -44.77 38.77
CA LEU A 969 22.41 -44.22 38.47
C LEU A 969 21.58 -43.97 39.78
N LYS A 970 20.32 -43.48 39.64
CA LYS A 970 19.11 -43.53 40.55
C LYS A 970 18.88 -42.37 41.56
N TRP A 971 17.67 -41.81 41.81
CA TRP A 971 16.32 -41.75 41.14
C TRP A 971 15.44 -40.58 41.75
N ALA A 972 14.36 -40.14 41.06
CA ALA A 972 13.10 -39.49 41.56
C ALA A 972 12.92 -37.95 41.91
N TYR A 973 12.47 -37.15 40.91
CA TYR A 973 11.24 -36.29 40.83
C TYR A 973 10.85 -34.99 41.63
N ILE A 974 10.43 -33.97 40.84
CA ILE A 974 9.49 -32.78 40.93
C ILE A 974 9.64 -31.51 41.83
N ILE A 975 9.30 -30.38 41.16
CA ILE A 975 8.51 -29.18 41.55
C ILE A 975 8.83 -28.44 42.86
N THR A 976 9.54 -27.30 42.73
CA THR A 976 8.98 -25.92 42.91
C THR A 976 10.07 -24.86 42.60
N SER A 977 9.65 -23.60 42.40
CA SER A 977 10.46 -22.40 42.73
C SER A 977 9.59 -21.50 43.62
N PRO A 978 10.16 -20.64 44.51
CA PRO A 978 10.53 -19.29 44.05
C PRO A 978 11.63 -18.52 44.85
N PHE A 979 12.10 -17.41 44.26
CA PHE A 979 12.47 -16.09 44.86
C PHE A 979 13.50 -15.92 46.03
N ARG A 980 14.59 -15.17 45.69
CA ARG A 980 15.19 -13.97 46.34
C ARG A 980 15.68 -13.93 47.83
N SER A 981 16.96 -13.53 47.97
CA SER A 981 17.51 -12.50 48.93
C SER A 981 17.62 -12.83 50.46
N HIS A 982 18.46 -12.22 51.33
CA HIS A 982 19.27 -10.97 51.29
C HIS A 982 20.48 -10.94 52.31
N ILE A 983 21.56 -10.22 51.95
CA ILE A 983 22.41 -9.25 52.75
C ILE A 983 23.31 -9.65 53.96
N GLY A 984 24.56 -9.15 53.91
CA GLY A 984 25.46 -8.79 55.03
C GLY A 984 26.81 -8.18 54.52
N VAL A 985 27.90 -8.11 55.30
CA VAL A 985 28.36 -7.04 56.26
C VAL A 985 29.93 -7.07 56.31
N ALA A 986 30.74 -6.06 56.71
CA ALA A 986 30.68 -4.59 56.93
C ALA A 986 32.14 -4.02 57.13
N LEU A 987 32.33 -2.76 57.59
CA LEU A 987 33.60 -2.08 57.99
C LEU A 987 34.61 -1.71 56.85
N GLN A 988 35.66 -0.86 56.98
CA GLN A 988 35.98 0.37 57.77
C GLN A 988 37.35 1.00 57.29
N TYR A 989 37.73 2.19 57.78
CA TYR A 989 39.08 2.86 57.75
C TYR A 989 39.45 3.87 56.62
N LEU A 990 40.59 4.59 56.77
CA LEU A 990 40.58 6.08 56.80
C LEU A 990 41.95 6.85 56.66
N ILE A 991 41.92 8.07 56.07
CA ILE A 991 42.84 9.28 56.10
C ILE A 991 44.30 9.26 55.43
N PRO A 992 44.98 10.43 55.12
CA PRO A 992 45.66 10.65 53.79
C PRO A 992 46.99 11.51 53.70
N MET A 993 47.36 12.01 52.48
CA MET A 993 48.32 13.13 52.10
C MET A 993 49.85 12.85 52.19
N PRO A 994 50.81 13.54 51.46
CA PRO A 994 50.90 15.01 51.15
C PRO A 994 51.67 15.58 49.88
N VAL A 995 51.42 16.87 49.57
CA VAL A 995 52.31 18.02 49.13
C VAL A 995 53.17 18.04 47.79
N PRO A 996 53.33 19.21 47.08
CA PRO A 996 54.00 19.35 45.76
C PRO A 996 55.16 20.41 45.68
N PRO A 997 55.55 20.88 44.47
CA PRO A 997 55.38 22.31 44.05
C PRO A 997 54.86 22.43 42.57
N ASP A 998 54.77 23.54 41.82
CA ASP A 998 55.19 24.97 41.93
C ASP A 998 54.20 25.95 41.20
N VAL A 999 54.66 27.01 40.49
CA VAL A 999 53.88 28.07 39.79
C VAL A 999 54.32 28.22 38.28
N PRO A 1000 54.57 29.35 37.55
CA PRO A 1000 54.49 30.83 37.74
C PRO A 1000 53.45 31.54 36.81
N THR A 1001 53.60 32.86 36.51
CA THR A 1001 52.66 33.73 35.73
C THR A 1001 53.38 34.90 34.99
N PRO A 1002 52.67 35.81 34.25
CA PRO A 1002 52.24 37.10 34.84
C PRO A 1002 50.85 37.68 34.38
N ASN A 1003 50.52 38.90 34.83
CA ASN A 1003 49.18 39.58 34.91
C ASN A 1003 49.23 40.98 34.19
N PRO A 1004 48.41 42.08 34.39
CA PRO A 1004 47.08 42.31 35.03
C PRO A 1004 46.11 43.36 34.38
N ARG A 1005 44.85 43.54 34.90
CA ARG A 1005 44.24 44.87 35.35
C ARG A 1005 42.72 44.90 35.75
N ARG A 1006 42.43 45.48 36.94
CA ARG A 1006 41.20 46.22 37.45
C ARG A 1006 39.82 45.47 37.55
N ARG A 1007 39.11 45.39 38.71
CA ARG A 1007 38.33 46.36 39.58
C ARG A 1007 36.93 46.76 38.98
N ARG A 1008 35.78 46.89 39.70
CA ARG A 1008 35.50 47.32 41.12
C ARG A 1008 34.01 47.09 41.62
N ARG A 1009 33.82 46.72 42.91
CA ARG A 1009 32.74 46.98 43.94
C ARG A 1009 31.24 47.39 43.67
N GLY A 1010 30.31 46.84 44.49
CA GLY A 1010 28.98 47.37 44.96
C GLY A 1010 28.02 46.23 45.36
N ALA A 1011 27.46 46.04 46.59
CA ALA A 1011 26.44 46.79 47.39
C ALA A 1011 25.00 46.75 46.79
N THR A 1012 23.88 46.43 47.49
CA THR A 1012 23.54 46.44 48.94
C THR A 1012 22.36 45.49 49.33
N ALA A 1013 22.12 45.35 50.66
CA ALA A 1013 21.05 44.72 51.49
C ALA A 1013 19.56 44.63 50.98
N ALA A 1014 18.58 43.96 51.62
CA ALA A 1014 18.45 43.42 53.00
C ALA A 1014 17.38 42.28 53.18
N VAL A 1015 17.57 41.43 54.21
CA VAL A 1015 16.64 41.04 55.35
C VAL A 1015 15.13 40.94 55.08
N VAL A 1016 14.40 39.83 55.39
CA VAL A 1016 13.88 39.33 56.71
C VAL A 1016 13.86 37.77 56.70
N ALA A 1017 14.59 37.03 57.56
CA ALA A 1017 14.31 36.57 58.94
C ALA A 1017 13.36 35.33 59.09
N ALA A 1018 13.60 34.50 60.13
CA ALA A 1018 12.98 33.18 60.43
C ALA A 1018 12.59 33.13 61.94
N PRO A 1019 12.56 32.00 62.70
CA PRO A 1019 12.32 30.55 62.46
C PRO A 1019 11.19 29.99 63.41
N VAL A 1020 11.13 28.66 63.71
CA VAL A 1020 11.03 28.04 65.09
C VAL A 1020 10.61 26.53 65.12
N GLN A 1021 11.36 25.75 65.93
CA GLN A 1021 11.17 24.45 66.66
C GLN A 1021 10.01 23.46 66.33
N HIS A 1022 10.20 22.14 66.13
CA HIS A 1022 10.73 21.03 66.99
C HIS A 1022 9.83 20.47 68.13
N VAL A 1023 9.70 19.11 68.14
CA VAL A 1023 9.74 18.15 69.29
C VAL A 1023 8.44 17.61 69.95
N ILE A 1024 8.58 16.37 70.51
CA ILE A 1024 7.71 15.53 71.38
C ILE A 1024 7.03 14.28 70.72
N MET A 1025 7.04 13.14 71.46
CA MET A 1025 6.53 11.78 71.16
C MET A 1025 5.23 11.51 72.01
N PRO A 1026 4.89 10.35 72.67
CA PRO A 1026 5.30 8.91 72.59
C PRO A 1026 4.17 7.82 72.75
N VAL A 1027 4.51 6.53 72.47
CA VAL A 1027 4.11 5.26 73.20
C VAL A 1027 2.59 4.86 73.24
N ALA A 1028 2.09 3.61 73.28
CA ALA A 1028 2.58 2.23 73.57
C ALA A 1028 1.88 1.15 72.66
N VAL A 1029 2.43 -0.05 72.33
CA VAL A 1029 2.48 -1.38 73.05
C VAL A 1029 1.10 -2.10 73.18
N THR A 1030 0.90 -3.42 72.91
CA THR A 1030 1.83 -4.59 72.69
C THR A 1030 1.86 -5.11 71.22
N THR A 1031 1.60 -6.35 70.74
CA THR A 1031 1.07 -7.67 71.24
C THR A 1031 1.57 -8.86 70.37
N ILE A 1032 1.59 -10.11 70.88
CA ILE A 1032 2.31 -11.33 70.37
C ILE A 1032 1.52 -12.63 70.74
N PRO A 1033 1.64 -13.85 70.11
CA PRO A 1033 2.40 -14.37 68.93
C PRO A 1033 1.45 -14.82 67.76
N ASP A 1034 1.41 -15.98 67.05
CA ASP A 1034 2.09 -17.32 66.95
C ASP A 1034 1.62 -18.05 65.63
N GLN A 1035 2.02 -19.25 65.11
CA GLN A 1035 3.07 -20.28 65.34
C GLN A 1035 3.28 -21.19 64.06
N CYS A 1036 4.19 -22.20 64.13
CA CYS A 1036 4.32 -23.55 63.50
C CYS A 1036 3.29 -24.10 62.45
N GLN A 1037 3.62 -25.02 61.51
CA GLN A 1037 4.89 -25.72 61.16
C GLN A 1037 4.90 -26.43 59.76
N ARG A 1038 6.06 -26.38 59.05
CA ARG A 1038 6.81 -27.43 58.28
C ARG A 1038 6.16 -28.46 57.30
N ARG A 1039 6.99 -28.87 56.29
CA ARG A 1039 7.02 -30.15 55.48
C ARG A 1039 5.97 -30.31 54.34
N LEU A 1040 6.16 -31.11 53.26
CA LEU A 1040 7.35 -31.62 52.52
C LEU A 1040 6.89 -32.26 51.16
N THR A 1041 7.61 -32.05 50.04
CA THR A 1041 7.95 -33.06 48.98
C THR A 1041 6.87 -33.91 48.23
N ILE A 1042 6.85 -33.76 46.88
CA ILE A 1042 6.89 -34.84 45.82
C ILE A 1042 5.69 -35.26 44.89
N LEU A 1043 6.14 -35.85 43.77
CA LEU A 1043 5.64 -36.58 42.57
C LEU A 1043 4.53 -36.12 41.56
N LEU A 1044 4.93 -36.36 40.30
CA LEU A 1044 4.26 -36.74 39.03
C LEU A 1044 3.21 -35.90 38.29
N CYS A 1045 3.32 -36.00 36.96
CA CYS A 1045 2.37 -35.62 35.93
C CYS A 1045 1.60 -36.86 35.42
N LEU A 1046 0.43 -36.67 34.81
CA LEU A 1046 -0.08 -37.24 33.53
C LEU A 1046 -1.63 -37.10 33.46
N PRO A 1047 -2.27 -37.19 32.27
CA PRO A 1047 -3.48 -36.38 32.00
C PRO A 1047 -4.73 -37.27 31.69
N PRO A 1048 -5.70 -36.93 30.79
CA PRO A 1048 -7.11 -36.94 31.20
C PRO A 1048 -8.01 -37.96 30.47
N ALA A 1049 -9.11 -38.39 31.11
CA ALA A 1049 -10.31 -38.85 30.37
C ALA A 1049 -11.61 -38.92 31.23
N ILE A 1050 -12.53 -37.97 30.98
CA ILE A 1050 -13.99 -38.20 30.80
C ILE A 1050 -14.78 -38.73 32.04
N VAL A 1051 -16.13 -38.76 31.95
CA VAL A 1051 -17.13 -39.25 32.94
C VAL A 1051 -17.38 -38.26 34.11
N TRP A 1052 -18.60 -37.74 34.37
CA TRP A 1052 -19.92 -37.96 33.75
C TRP A 1052 -20.92 -36.79 34.00
N VAL A 1053 -21.95 -36.73 33.14
CA VAL A 1053 -23.39 -36.40 33.38
C VAL A 1053 -23.82 -35.15 34.19
N LEU A 1054 -24.82 -34.45 33.63
CA LEU A 1054 -25.68 -33.45 34.26
C LEU A 1054 -26.68 -34.07 35.26
N THR A 1055 -26.66 -33.66 36.53
CA THR A 1055 -27.87 -33.69 37.39
C THR A 1055 -27.74 -32.73 38.58
N LEU A 1056 -28.54 -31.66 38.59
CA LEU A 1056 -28.97 -30.99 39.83
C LEU A 1056 -30.26 -30.19 39.61
N ILE A 1057 -31.40 -30.81 39.93
CA ILE A 1057 -32.73 -30.19 40.04
C ILE A 1057 -33.33 -30.68 41.37
N GLY A 1058 -33.92 -29.76 42.14
CA GLY A 1058 -34.49 -30.04 43.46
C GLY A 1058 -34.34 -28.83 44.40
N SER A 1059 -35.38 -28.12 44.82
CA SER A 1059 -36.82 -28.36 44.61
C SER A 1059 -37.64 -27.08 44.43
N ILE A 1060 -38.67 -27.19 43.60
CA ILE A 1060 -39.85 -26.30 43.56
C ILE A 1060 -41.02 -27.11 44.15
N ILE A 1061 -42.04 -26.45 44.70
CA ILE A 1061 -43.28 -27.07 45.18
C ILE A 1061 -44.51 -26.40 44.56
N LEU A 1062 -45.51 -27.24 44.25
CA LEU A 1062 -46.85 -26.96 43.70
C LEU A 1062 -46.96 -26.67 42.18
N ALA A 1063 -48.08 -27.15 41.61
CA ALA A 1063 -48.46 -27.30 40.20
C ALA A 1063 -49.99 -27.61 40.17
N PRO A 1064 -50.61 -28.24 39.14
CA PRO A 1064 -50.49 -28.23 37.67
C PRO A 1064 -51.88 -27.75 37.08
N PRO A 1065 -52.53 -28.29 36.00
CA PRO A 1065 -52.11 -28.98 34.76
C PRO A 1065 -52.73 -28.40 33.44
N VAL A 1066 -52.57 -29.14 32.33
CA VAL A 1066 -53.49 -29.36 31.17
C VAL A 1066 -53.00 -28.96 29.75
N VAL A 1067 -53.12 -29.95 28.85
CA VAL A 1067 -52.83 -30.11 27.40
C VAL A 1067 -53.69 -31.34 26.96
N PRO A 1068 -54.09 -31.67 25.69
CA PRO A 1068 -54.00 -31.02 24.35
C PRO A 1068 -55.37 -30.87 23.61
N VAL A 1069 -55.39 -30.54 22.30
CA VAL A 1069 -55.92 -31.35 21.14
C VAL A 1069 -56.11 -30.50 19.84
N ASP A 1070 -55.98 -31.15 18.67
CA ASP A 1070 -56.06 -30.67 17.26
C ASP A 1070 -57.52 -30.68 16.70
N PRO A 1071 -57.88 -29.92 15.62
CA PRO A 1071 -57.98 -30.56 14.29
C PRO A 1071 -57.70 -29.69 13.03
N THR A 1072 -56.81 -30.20 12.16
CA THR A 1072 -56.84 -30.33 10.67
C THR A 1072 -57.81 -29.55 9.73
N HIS A 1073 -57.25 -29.23 8.53
CA HIS A 1073 -57.80 -29.33 7.14
C HIS A 1073 -58.47 -28.15 6.35
N ALA A 1074 -57.93 -27.97 5.12
CA ALA A 1074 -58.54 -27.57 3.82
C ALA A 1074 -59.23 -26.21 3.58
N LEU A 1075 -58.72 -25.41 2.61
CA LEU A 1075 -59.28 -25.29 1.23
C LEU A 1075 -58.39 -24.42 0.30
N ASP A 1076 -58.74 -24.31 -0.99
CA ASP A 1076 -57.81 -23.96 -2.08
C ASP A 1076 -58.48 -23.19 -3.27
N VAL A 1077 -57.67 -22.43 -4.04
CA VAL A 1077 -57.90 -21.83 -5.39
C VAL A 1077 -59.02 -20.73 -5.61
N VAL A 1078 -58.82 -19.91 -6.68
CA VAL A 1078 -59.79 -19.18 -7.55
C VAL A 1078 -59.75 -17.62 -7.54
N ASN A 1079 -59.19 -17.06 -8.64
CA ASN A 1079 -59.59 -15.90 -9.50
C ASN A 1079 -60.15 -14.55 -8.93
N GLU A 1080 -60.17 -13.39 -9.63
CA GLU A 1080 -59.46 -12.79 -10.79
C GLU A 1080 -60.03 -11.36 -11.05
N ALA A 1081 -59.36 -10.55 -11.89
CA ALA A 1081 -59.94 -9.50 -12.78
C ALA A 1081 -60.53 -8.16 -12.24
N ILE A 1082 -60.21 -7.08 -12.99
CA ILE A 1082 -60.98 -5.82 -13.24
C ILE A 1082 -61.11 -4.81 -12.05
N GLY A 1083 -60.92 -3.49 -12.25
CA GLY A 1083 -60.54 -2.76 -13.47
C GLY A 1083 -60.45 -1.22 -13.31
N HIS A 1084 -60.24 -0.52 -14.42
CA HIS A 1084 -60.04 0.94 -14.50
C HIS A 1084 -61.26 1.81 -14.12
N VAL A 1085 -61.00 2.99 -13.54
CA VAL A 1085 -61.66 4.27 -13.91
C VAL A 1085 -60.63 5.40 -13.86
N SER A 1086 -60.74 6.41 -14.73
CA SER A 1086 -59.89 7.62 -14.75
C SER A 1086 -60.66 8.89 -15.13
N ALA A 1087 -60.53 9.97 -14.34
CA ALA A 1087 -60.71 11.39 -14.71
C ALA A 1087 -60.11 12.26 -13.58
N ASN A 1088 -59.45 13.42 -13.75
CA ASN A 1088 -59.53 14.58 -14.66
C ASN A 1088 -60.60 15.64 -14.31
N ALA A 1089 -60.24 16.92 -14.56
CA ALA A 1089 -60.83 18.19 -14.09
C ALA A 1089 -60.63 18.45 -12.57
N ALA A 1090 -60.04 19.55 -12.04
CA ALA A 1090 -59.69 20.91 -12.49
C ALA A 1090 -60.78 22.01 -12.29
N ILE A 1091 -60.31 23.23 -11.97
CA ILE A 1091 -61.07 24.47 -11.64
C ILE A 1091 -61.71 24.43 -10.23
N GLY A 1092 -61.60 25.46 -9.37
CA GLY A 1092 -60.87 26.73 -9.46
C GLY A 1092 -61.05 27.61 -8.19
N ASP A 1093 -60.31 28.71 -8.10
CA ASP A 1093 -60.51 29.83 -7.14
C ASP A 1093 -61.85 30.56 -7.43
N PRO A 1094 -62.55 31.19 -6.43
CA PRO A 1094 -62.11 32.51 -5.93
C PRO A 1094 -62.45 32.91 -4.47
N GLU A 1095 -61.47 33.57 -3.82
CA GLU A 1095 -61.52 34.91 -3.17
C GLU A 1095 -62.51 35.30 -2.01
N PHE A 1096 -62.01 36.21 -1.15
CA PHE A 1096 -62.67 37.10 -0.16
C PHE A 1096 -63.58 36.56 0.98
N CYS A 1097 -63.20 36.85 2.23
CA CYS A 1097 -63.78 38.00 2.99
C CYS A 1097 -62.92 38.40 4.22
N VAL A 1098 -63.29 39.49 4.93
CA VAL A 1098 -62.45 40.24 5.90
C VAL A 1098 -63.16 40.51 7.23
N VAL A 1099 -62.45 40.42 8.37
CA VAL A 1099 -62.77 41.15 9.64
C VAL A 1099 -61.49 41.61 10.35
N HIS A 1100 -61.51 42.80 10.98
CA HIS A 1100 -60.39 43.44 11.71
C HIS A 1100 -60.36 43.15 13.22
N ALA A 1101 -59.15 43.05 13.80
CA ALA A 1101 -58.69 43.80 15.00
C ALA A 1101 -57.18 43.57 15.25
N GLY A 1102 -56.36 44.52 15.73
CA GLY A 1102 -56.60 45.96 15.87
C GLY A 1102 -56.04 46.61 17.14
N LEU A 1103 -54.71 46.77 17.30
CA LEU A 1103 -54.12 47.70 18.29
C LEU A 1103 -52.67 48.12 17.94
N LYS A 1104 -52.35 49.39 18.22
CA LYS A 1104 -51.03 50.07 18.17
C LYS A 1104 -50.51 50.26 19.61
N LEU A 1105 -49.37 50.87 19.97
CA LEU A 1105 -48.22 51.58 19.36
C LEU A 1105 -46.96 51.16 20.21
N VAL A 1106 -45.69 51.53 20.03
CA VAL A 1106 -44.98 52.84 20.01
C VAL A 1106 -43.54 52.57 19.48
N GLU A 1107 -42.93 53.54 18.78
CA GLU A 1107 -41.52 53.48 18.35
C GLU A 1107 -40.54 54.08 19.39
N VAL A 1108 -39.30 53.59 19.42
CA VAL A 1108 -38.12 54.45 19.63
C VAL A 1108 -37.00 53.99 18.68
N VAL A 1109 -36.49 54.92 17.86
CA VAL A 1109 -35.28 54.75 17.04
C VAL A 1109 -34.13 55.48 17.73
N CYS A 1110 -32.92 54.91 17.72
CA CYS A 1110 -31.70 55.71 17.87
C CYS A 1110 -30.50 55.04 17.21
N ASN A 1111 -29.89 55.73 16.24
CA ASN A 1111 -28.57 55.39 15.70
C ASN A 1111 -27.47 55.99 16.57
N ALA A 1112 -26.35 55.30 16.72
CA ALA A 1112 -25.04 55.93 16.89
C ALA A 1112 -23.91 54.96 16.50
N SER A 1113 -23.13 55.32 15.47
CA SER A 1113 -21.82 54.72 15.19
C SER A 1113 -20.74 55.53 15.92
N TYR A 1114 -19.67 54.89 16.40
CA TYR A 1114 -18.38 55.56 16.63
C TYR A 1114 -17.23 54.55 16.51
N GLU A 1115 -16.03 55.06 16.20
CA GLU A 1115 -14.88 54.29 15.73
C GLU A 1115 -13.70 54.27 16.72
N LEU A 1116 -12.93 53.16 16.67
CA LEU A 1116 -11.49 53.08 17.02
C LEU A 1116 -11.11 53.37 18.51
N PRO A 1117 -9.82 53.29 18.91
CA PRO A 1117 -9.10 52.01 19.02
C PRO A 1117 -8.32 51.84 20.36
N GLY A 1118 -7.85 50.63 20.70
CA GLY A 1118 -6.86 50.51 21.79
C GLY A 1118 -6.49 49.11 22.30
N SER A 1119 -5.21 48.74 22.13
CA SER A 1119 -4.37 47.91 23.01
C SER A 1119 -4.98 46.89 24.00
N GLY A 1120 -4.78 45.61 23.70
CA GLY A 1120 -3.84 44.77 24.48
C GLY A 1120 -4.28 44.14 25.82
N LEU A 1121 -4.72 42.88 25.74
CA LEU A 1121 -4.23 41.77 26.57
C LEU A 1121 -4.57 40.42 25.89
#